data_AF-A0A819H1M7-F1
#
_entry.id   AF-A0A819H1M7-F1
#
_cell.length_a   1.000
_cell.length_b   1.000
_cell.length_c   1.000
_cell.angle_alpha   90.00
_cell.angle_beta   90.00
_cell.angle_gamma   90.00
#
_symmetry.space_group_name_H-M   'P 1'
#
loop_
_entity.id
_entity.type
_entity.pdbx_description
1 polymer ?
#
loop_
_entity_poly.entity_id
_entity_poly.type
_entity_poly.pdbx_seq_one_letter_code
_entity_poly.pdbx_strand_id
1 'polypeptide(L)'
;MIFVFNLGYDFGQYYSRIRIYEYTDYSSVKFLKFNIYDTTKLANWSIIIDTNGQCTNYLANIHFDLQYGAYPLTNPRNESFPETYISTRHDLTKTVFNRTVSNGTVQLENPLRGTWFALVFVEHLPTNTQSKRSSSNCNIYLTTWLDYQAEPAPLTLTLNQQLQIILSNSSTFIYASYYTSIGNSQLTLLSEWLSNCDIVILGRLNGLPSVVQYDYQTVCKNGSCSIELDQLAAFIWIYFQISVKNLSCLNNPIHGSMLIHSTDCSSYSYNDTCIPSYPTRRLMFNYYFDFLYIPMYTNTNVTSITSNGSDSSVYSYEFIVDDRNIGGTIHIDFETQIKPYAPLNANISILGCLSKNRPRRYHTCEIDYKIYINKNSVVVRSLPYPEMALWYLTLEYNCNDSKNICNNVSMSVTFQISSSQCTREQCGTYGICRIMTSQQNMFSTCTCLVGYRGYGCTDGTYSYLSRYLPSALFLTLSNLMFIPAVIVAIYYRLYIEALVYFFNMFFSTFYHACDQEIHQICIFKYDGLQLSDFIGSYSSFVITLITMSIIPRSIKAFLFILGLLTCIAINARDRFDSLQFVALMIITFSFTIITWIVVSIKKRRLQPSRKQLLLITPGLVLSITGIILFVVVETDDNYWYIHSLWHILMATSILFFLPKKIRQNTPTERFSEIDRTPFHSSVGVINQGAAIPLDQQDNSHETH
;
A
#
# COMPACT_ATOMS: atom_id res chain seq x y z
N MET A 1 -31.84 12.31 -13.33
CA MET A 1 -32.27 12.45 -14.73
C MET A 1 -31.17 11.81 -15.57
N ILE A 2 -31.36 10.55 -15.95
CA ILE A 2 -30.35 9.73 -16.62
C ILE A 2 -30.46 10.04 -18.12
N PHE A 3 -29.51 10.79 -18.67
CA PHE A 3 -29.38 10.94 -20.11
C PHE A 3 -28.71 9.69 -20.65
N VAL A 4 -29.51 8.84 -21.30
CA VAL A 4 -29.04 7.68 -22.08
C VAL A 4 -28.53 8.20 -23.41
N PHE A 5 -27.21 8.31 -23.57
CA PHE A 5 -26.60 8.46 -24.89
C PHE A 5 -26.45 7.07 -25.50
N ASN A 6 -27.17 6.87 -26.60
CA ASN A 6 -27.13 5.69 -27.44
C ASN A 6 -25.93 5.82 -28.40
N LEU A 7 -24.72 5.58 -27.89
CA LEU A 7 -23.53 5.24 -28.68
C LEU A 7 -23.30 3.76 -28.42
N GLY A 8 -23.04 2.94 -29.44
CA GLY A 8 -22.93 1.47 -29.36
C GLY A 8 -21.76 0.93 -28.54
N TYR A 9 -21.62 1.39 -27.30
CA TYR A 9 -20.73 0.89 -26.25
C TYR A 9 -21.60 0.16 -25.22
N ASP A 10 -21.44 -1.15 -25.11
CA ASP A 10 -22.05 -1.90 -24.02
C ASP A 10 -21.44 -1.46 -22.67
N PHE A 11 -22.28 -1.37 -21.63
CA PHE A 11 -21.95 -0.77 -20.33
C PHE A 11 -20.57 -1.21 -19.79
N GLY A 12 -19.67 -0.23 -19.69
CA GLY A 12 -18.30 -0.40 -19.20
C GLY A 12 -18.18 -0.64 -17.70
N GLN A 13 -17.13 -1.36 -17.30
CA GLN A 13 -16.74 -1.48 -15.89
C GLN A 13 -16.30 -0.11 -15.35
N TYR A 14 -16.90 0.33 -14.24
CA TYR A 14 -16.79 1.71 -13.74
C TYR A 14 -16.34 1.74 -12.27
N TYR A 15 -15.37 2.61 -12.00
CA TYR A 15 -14.85 2.89 -10.67
C TYR A 15 -14.95 4.40 -10.39
N SER A 16 -15.57 4.77 -9.28
CA SER A 16 -15.78 6.17 -8.90
C SER A 16 -15.01 6.56 -7.67
N ARG A 17 -14.38 7.74 -7.71
CA ARG A 17 -13.90 8.45 -6.52
C ARG A 17 -12.99 7.60 -5.61
N ILE A 18 -12.05 6.87 -6.21
CA ILE A 18 -11.06 6.06 -5.51
C ILE A 18 -9.95 6.96 -4.99
N ARG A 19 -9.72 6.96 -3.66
CA ARG A 19 -8.60 7.72 -3.08
C ARG A 19 -7.27 7.05 -3.42
N ILE A 20 -6.36 7.81 -4.02
CA ILE A 20 -4.99 7.39 -4.36
C ILE A 20 -3.99 8.12 -3.47
N TYR A 21 -2.81 7.52 -3.27
CA TYR A 21 -1.79 7.99 -2.35
C TYR A 21 -0.43 8.14 -3.06
N GLU A 22 0.47 8.90 -2.44
CA GLU A 22 1.86 8.96 -2.83
C GLU A 22 2.54 7.61 -2.65
N TYR A 23 3.35 7.23 -3.64
CA TYR A 23 4.13 6.01 -3.63
C TYR A 23 5.20 6.08 -2.55
N THR A 24 5.04 5.31 -1.49
CA THR A 24 6.09 5.10 -0.48
C THR A 24 6.69 3.71 -0.63
N ASP A 25 5.81 2.73 -0.68
CA ASP A 25 6.03 1.31 -0.90
C ASP A 25 4.77 0.71 -1.55
N TYR A 26 4.76 -0.60 -1.78
CA TYR A 26 3.62 -1.30 -2.37
C TYR A 26 2.36 -1.31 -1.48
N SER A 27 2.40 -0.82 -0.24
CA SER A 27 1.20 -0.63 0.60
C SER A 27 0.41 0.64 0.25
N SER A 28 1.06 1.60 -0.41
CA SER A 28 0.46 2.89 -0.79
C SER A 28 -0.31 2.86 -2.12
N VAL A 29 -0.20 1.77 -2.89
CA VAL A 29 -0.78 1.64 -4.23
C VAL A 29 -2.23 1.18 -4.21
N LYS A 30 -2.93 1.36 -5.33
CA LYS A 30 -4.27 0.82 -5.55
C LYS A 30 -4.31 -0.11 -6.76
N PHE A 31 -4.95 -1.26 -6.59
CA PHE A 31 -5.25 -2.20 -7.65
C PHE A 31 -6.71 -2.13 -8.06
N LEU A 32 -6.96 -2.05 -9.37
CA LEU A 32 -8.29 -2.11 -9.99
C LEU A 32 -8.35 -3.33 -10.90
N LYS A 33 -9.49 -4.04 -10.90
CA LYS A 33 -9.70 -5.22 -11.75
C LYS A 33 -10.63 -4.86 -12.91
N PHE A 34 -10.24 -5.21 -14.13
CA PHE A 34 -11.04 -5.04 -15.32
C PHE A 34 -11.11 -6.39 -16.06
N ASN A 35 -12.26 -6.72 -16.63
CA ASN A 35 -12.42 -7.89 -17.50
C ASN A 35 -12.62 -7.46 -18.95
N ILE A 36 -11.84 -8.01 -19.85
CA ILE A 36 -11.96 -7.78 -21.30
C ILE A 36 -12.63 -8.99 -21.94
N TYR A 37 -13.57 -8.73 -22.84
CA TYR A 37 -14.33 -9.77 -23.54
C TYR A 37 -13.55 -10.35 -24.73
N ASP A 38 -14.02 -11.47 -25.23
CA ASP A 38 -13.39 -12.29 -26.26
C ASP A 38 -13.34 -11.65 -27.66
N THR A 39 -14.25 -10.73 -27.95
CA THR A 39 -14.35 -10.06 -29.27
C THR A 39 -13.88 -8.62 -29.26
N THR A 40 -13.23 -8.19 -28.17
CA THR A 40 -12.78 -6.80 -28.02
C THR A 40 -11.64 -6.49 -28.99
N LYS A 41 -11.88 -5.57 -29.92
CA LYS A 41 -10.89 -5.02 -30.84
C LYS A 41 -10.22 -3.76 -30.31
N LEU A 42 -10.94 -2.92 -29.59
CA LEU A 42 -10.36 -1.74 -28.95
C LEU A 42 -10.89 -1.66 -27.52
N ALA A 43 -9.98 -1.56 -26.55
CA ALA A 43 -10.30 -1.25 -25.16
C ALA A 43 -9.76 0.15 -24.82
N ASN A 44 -10.63 0.99 -24.25
CA ASN A 44 -10.33 2.37 -23.92
C ASN A 44 -10.65 2.62 -22.43
N TRP A 45 -9.61 2.85 -21.63
CA TRP A 45 -9.75 3.28 -20.24
C TRP A 45 -9.75 4.79 -20.18
N SER A 46 -10.89 5.36 -19.82
CA SER A 46 -11.01 6.79 -19.54
C SER A 46 -10.78 7.03 -18.05
N ILE A 47 -10.04 8.08 -17.73
CA ILE A 47 -9.58 8.40 -16.38
C ILE A 47 -9.85 9.87 -16.11
N ILE A 48 -10.42 10.18 -14.95
CA ILE A 48 -10.63 11.54 -14.43
C ILE A 48 -9.98 11.62 -13.06
N ILE A 49 -9.25 12.71 -12.83
CA ILE A 49 -8.58 12.99 -11.57
C ILE A 49 -9.22 14.21 -10.92
N ASP A 50 -9.79 14.01 -9.74
CA ASP A 50 -10.44 15.03 -8.94
C ASP A 50 -9.63 15.33 -7.67
N THR A 51 -9.58 16.60 -7.29
CA THR A 51 -8.94 17.01 -6.03
C THR A 51 -9.88 17.88 -5.20
N ASN A 52 -9.77 17.84 -3.87
CA ASN A 52 -10.63 18.60 -2.96
C ASN A 52 -10.35 20.13 -2.92
N GLY A 53 -9.84 20.74 -4.01
CA GLY A 53 -9.60 22.19 -4.13
C GLY A 53 -8.42 22.75 -3.33
N GLN A 54 -8.04 22.11 -2.21
CA GLN A 54 -6.84 22.44 -1.42
C GLN A 54 -5.53 21.94 -2.07
N CYS A 55 -5.64 21.09 -3.10
CA CYS A 55 -4.50 20.55 -3.84
C CYS A 55 -4.08 21.39 -5.05
N THR A 56 -4.64 22.58 -5.27
CA THR A 56 -4.50 23.37 -6.52
C THR A 56 -3.06 23.73 -6.89
N ASN A 57 -2.12 23.69 -5.93
CA ASN A 57 -0.69 23.94 -6.15
C ASN A 57 0.19 22.68 -6.11
N TYR A 58 -0.38 21.47 -5.92
CA TYR A 58 0.38 20.23 -5.75
C TYR A 58 0.33 19.42 -7.05
N LEU A 59 1.51 19.24 -7.64
CA LEU A 59 1.70 18.85 -9.02
C LEU A 59 2.40 17.50 -8.98
N ALA A 60 1.65 16.43 -9.23
CA ALA A 60 2.19 15.08 -9.09
C ALA A 60 1.84 14.23 -10.30
N ASN A 61 2.82 13.47 -10.79
CA ASN A 61 2.62 12.50 -11.86
C ASN A 61 1.79 11.32 -11.31
N ILE A 62 0.77 10.92 -12.06
CA ILE A 62 -0.09 9.79 -11.70
C ILE A 62 0.25 8.64 -12.64
N HIS A 63 0.58 7.50 -12.05
CA HIS A 63 0.87 6.27 -12.78
C HIS A 63 -0.41 5.44 -12.86
N PHE A 64 -0.70 4.89 -14.05
CA PHE A 64 -1.79 3.97 -14.32
C PHE A 64 -1.23 2.83 -15.17
N ASP A 65 -0.72 1.80 -14.50
CA ASP A 65 0.00 0.72 -15.16
C ASP A 65 -0.92 -0.50 -15.30
N LEU A 66 -1.13 -0.99 -16.51
CA LEU A 66 -2.03 -2.10 -16.84
C LEU A 66 -1.24 -3.38 -17.09
N GLN A 67 -1.66 -4.47 -16.45
CA GLN A 67 -1.06 -5.80 -16.59
C GLN A 67 -2.15 -6.83 -16.90
N TYR A 68 -1.93 -7.68 -17.91
CA TYR A 68 -2.77 -8.83 -18.15
C TYR A 68 -2.53 -9.93 -17.12
N GLY A 69 -3.62 -10.49 -16.57
CA GLY A 69 -3.62 -11.70 -15.77
C GLY A 69 -2.92 -11.64 -14.41
N ALA A 70 -2.24 -10.55 -14.04
CA ALA A 70 -1.51 -10.45 -12.77
C ALA A 70 -1.58 -9.03 -12.22
N TYR A 71 -1.32 -8.84 -10.92
CA TYR A 71 -1.07 -7.48 -10.42
C TYR A 71 0.21 -6.90 -11.03
N PRO A 72 0.20 -5.66 -11.53
CA PRO A 72 1.40 -5.00 -12.04
C PRO A 72 2.48 -4.92 -10.96
N LEU A 73 3.70 -5.28 -11.33
CA LEU A 73 4.91 -5.09 -10.51
C LEU A 73 5.74 -3.99 -11.17
N THR A 74 5.80 -2.82 -10.53
CA THR A 74 6.43 -1.62 -11.11
C THR A 74 7.45 -1.04 -10.15
N ASN A 75 8.53 -0.49 -10.69
CA ASN A 75 9.64 0.04 -9.88
C ASN A 75 9.89 1.51 -10.23
N PRO A 76 9.01 2.42 -9.80
CA PRO A 76 9.09 3.84 -10.19
C PRO A 76 10.35 4.53 -9.65
N ARG A 77 10.90 4.06 -8.52
CA ARG A 77 12.08 4.65 -7.85
C ARG A 77 13.39 3.92 -8.15
N ASN A 78 13.37 2.96 -9.09
CA ASN A 78 14.53 2.14 -9.47
C ASN A 78 15.24 1.48 -8.28
N GLU A 79 14.43 0.92 -7.37
CA GLU A 79 14.83 0.24 -6.15
C GLU A 79 15.47 -1.12 -6.47
N SER A 80 16.40 -1.58 -5.64
CA SER A 80 17.03 -2.90 -5.83
C SER A 80 16.07 -4.04 -5.47
N PHE A 81 15.94 -5.04 -6.36
CA PHE A 81 15.27 -6.31 -6.06
C PHE A 81 16.31 -7.41 -5.76
N PRO A 82 16.01 -8.38 -4.89
CA PRO A 82 16.89 -9.54 -4.70
C PRO A 82 17.05 -10.34 -6.00
N GLU A 83 18.24 -10.89 -6.25
CA GLU A 83 18.53 -11.68 -7.47
C GLU A 83 17.66 -12.94 -7.63
N THR A 84 17.02 -13.39 -6.55
CA THR A 84 16.10 -14.54 -6.58
C THR A 84 14.74 -14.20 -7.18
N TYR A 85 14.44 -12.92 -7.44
CA TYR A 85 13.12 -12.46 -7.87
C TYR A 85 13.00 -12.44 -9.40
N ILE A 86 11.88 -12.97 -9.90
CA ILE A 86 11.47 -12.83 -11.30
C ILE A 86 10.57 -11.58 -11.41
N SER A 87 11.20 -10.45 -11.73
CA SER A 87 10.53 -9.15 -11.82
C SER A 87 9.97 -8.82 -13.21
N THR A 88 10.39 -9.55 -14.24
CA THR A 88 9.92 -9.33 -15.62
C THR A 88 8.43 -9.57 -15.75
N ARG A 89 7.76 -8.71 -16.53
CA ARG A 89 6.33 -8.77 -16.82
C ARG A 89 6.10 -8.66 -18.32
N HIS A 90 5.37 -9.64 -18.86
CA HIS A 90 4.85 -9.59 -20.21
C HIS A 90 3.52 -8.84 -20.22
N ASP A 91 3.21 -8.13 -21.30
CA ASP A 91 1.94 -7.39 -21.46
C ASP A 91 1.70 -6.28 -20.39
N LEU A 92 2.78 -5.72 -19.84
CA LEU A 92 2.72 -4.54 -18.97
C LEU A 92 2.70 -3.26 -19.81
N THR A 93 1.59 -2.53 -19.75
CA THR A 93 1.48 -1.19 -20.35
C THR A 93 1.61 -0.15 -19.26
N LYS A 94 2.70 0.61 -19.25
CA LYS A 94 2.91 1.71 -18.30
C LYS A 94 2.41 3.02 -18.86
N THR A 95 1.60 3.74 -18.09
CA THR A 95 1.13 5.07 -18.50
C THR A 95 1.26 6.08 -17.39
N VAL A 96 1.82 7.24 -17.72
CA VAL A 96 2.05 8.34 -16.78
C VAL A 96 1.24 9.54 -17.26
N PHE A 97 0.30 9.97 -16.44
CA PHE A 97 -0.50 11.15 -16.69
C PHE A 97 0.19 12.37 -16.09
N ASN A 98 0.57 13.28 -16.99
CA ASN A 98 1.25 14.52 -16.62
C ASN A 98 0.27 15.55 -16.04
N ARG A 99 0.83 16.34 -15.12
CA ARG A 99 0.34 17.53 -14.41
C ARG A 99 -0.81 18.37 -15.00
N THR A 100 -0.96 18.50 -16.31
CA THR A 100 -1.93 19.41 -16.95
C THR A 100 -3.26 18.75 -17.31
N VAL A 101 -3.34 17.43 -17.17
CA VAL A 101 -4.42 16.63 -17.73
C VAL A 101 -5.33 16.17 -16.58
N SER A 102 -6.50 16.80 -16.45
CA SER A 102 -7.54 16.35 -15.52
C SER A 102 -8.23 15.07 -16.00
N ASN A 103 -8.08 14.74 -17.29
CA ASN A 103 -8.69 13.58 -17.93
C ASN A 103 -7.71 12.82 -18.85
N GLY A 104 -7.37 11.59 -18.48
CA GLY A 104 -6.51 10.71 -19.27
C GLY A 104 -7.30 9.67 -20.06
N THR A 105 -6.73 9.17 -21.15
CA THR A 105 -7.19 7.95 -21.81
C THR A 105 -6.03 7.00 -22.07
N VAL A 106 -6.25 5.70 -21.84
CA VAL A 106 -5.34 4.63 -22.24
C VAL A 106 -6.08 3.75 -23.23
N GLN A 107 -5.47 3.49 -24.39
CA GLN A 107 -6.08 2.66 -25.43
C GLN A 107 -5.19 1.45 -25.74
N LEU A 108 -5.81 0.27 -25.81
CA LEU A 108 -5.18 -0.96 -26.26
C LEU A 108 -5.98 -1.55 -27.43
N GLU A 109 -5.29 -1.76 -28.54
CA GLU A 109 -5.82 -2.48 -29.70
C GLU A 109 -5.61 -3.99 -29.53
N ASN A 110 -6.63 -4.76 -29.94
CA ASN A 110 -6.71 -6.21 -29.84
C ASN A 110 -6.17 -6.75 -28.51
N PRO A 111 -6.69 -6.28 -27.36
CA PRO A 111 -6.21 -6.74 -26.06
C PRO A 111 -6.47 -8.23 -25.85
N LEU A 112 -5.67 -8.84 -24.98
CA LEU A 112 -5.94 -10.22 -24.54
C LEU A 112 -7.25 -10.26 -23.73
N ARG A 113 -8.09 -11.25 -24.03
CA ARG A 113 -9.33 -11.54 -23.31
C ARG A 113 -9.04 -12.00 -21.89
N GLY A 114 -9.95 -11.69 -20.97
CA GLY A 114 -9.86 -12.08 -19.57
C GLY A 114 -9.52 -10.90 -18.66
N THR A 115 -8.95 -11.19 -17.51
CA THR A 115 -8.77 -10.17 -16.47
C THR A 115 -7.48 -9.38 -16.66
N TRP A 116 -7.60 -8.07 -16.55
CA TRP A 116 -6.54 -7.08 -16.48
C TRP A 116 -6.56 -6.38 -15.13
N PHE A 117 -5.39 -6.00 -14.64
CA PHE A 117 -5.26 -5.26 -13.40
C PHE A 117 -4.54 -3.94 -13.66
N ALA A 118 -5.09 -2.84 -13.13
CA ALA A 118 -4.46 -1.54 -13.13
C ALA A 118 -3.84 -1.26 -11.75
N LEU A 119 -2.59 -0.80 -11.74
CA LEU A 119 -1.89 -0.28 -10.58
C LEU A 119 -1.89 1.25 -10.66
N VAL A 120 -2.37 1.90 -9.61
CA VAL A 120 -2.50 3.36 -9.56
C VAL A 120 -1.84 3.94 -8.31
N PHE A 121 -0.98 4.93 -8.51
CA PHE A 121 -0.32 5.68 -7.44
C PHE A 121 0.16 7.06 -7.94
N VAL A 122 0.59 7.89 -6.98
CA VAL A 122 1.14 9.23 -7.22
C VAL A 122 2.66 9.19 -6.98
N GLU A 123 3.49 9.63 -7.92
CA GLU A 123 4.95 9.44 -7.84
C GLU A 123 5.64 10.24 -6.72
N HIS A 124 5.26 11.51 -6.56
CA HIS A 124 5.73 12.37 -5.48
C HIS A 124 4.76 13.55 -5.26
N LEU A 125 4.35 13.79 -4.03
CA LEU A 125 3.64 15.02 -3.66
C LEU A 125 4.69 16.06 -3.24
N PRO A 126 4.77 17.25 -3.86
CA PRO A 126 5.72 18.26 -3.43
C PRO A 126 5.44 18.62 -1.97
N THR A 127 6.38 18.30 -1.08
CA THR A 127 6.34 18.68 0.33
C THR A 127 6.57 20.18 0.43
N ASN A 128 5.51 20.94 0.75
CA ASN A 128 5.71 22.31 1.21
C ASN A 128 6.43 22.23 2.57
N THR A 129 7.58 22.87 2.63
CA THR A 129 8.56 22.97 3.73
C THR A 129 8.04 23.63 5.02
N GLN A 130 6.74 23.61 5.28
CA GLN A 130 6.19 24.16 6.52
C GLN A 130 5.24 23.24 7.28
N SER A 131 4.95 22.05 6.78
CA SER A 131 4.16 21.11 7.58
C SER A 131 3.93 19.76 6.90
N LYS A 132 4.61 18.71 7.38
CA LYS A 132 3.95 17.39 7.55
C LYS A 132 2.55 17.48 8.21
N ARG A 133 2.25 18.61 8.88
CA ARG A 133 0.95 18.95 9.51
C ARG A 133 -0.14 19.54 8.57
N SER A 134 0.13 19.90 7.31
CA SER A 134 -0.88 20.43 6.35
C SER A 134 -1.12 19.52 5.13
N SER A 135 -0.27 18.51 4.91
CA SER A 135 -0.48 17.51 3.86
C SER A 135 -1.65 16.54 4.14
N SER A 136 -2.24 16.59 5.34
CA SER A 136 -3.35 15.70 5.73
C SER A 136 -4.67 15.95 4.97
N ASN A 137 -4.81 17.08 4.26
CA ASN A 137 -6.06 17.44 3.61
C ASN A 137 -6.01 17.42 2.07
N CYS A 138 -4.86 17.15 1.45
CA CYS A 138 -4.80 16.98 0.00
C CYS A 138 -5.22 15.56 -0.39
N ASN A 139 -6.50 15.38 -0.69
CA ASN A 139 -7.05 14.12 -1.16
C ASN A 139 -7.19 14.16 -2.68
N ILE A 140 -6.54 13.20 -3.34
CA ILE A 140 -6.66 12.96 -4.77
C ILE A 140 -7.57 11.75 -4.97
N TYR A 141 -8.56 11.92 -5.83
CA TYR A 141 -9.53 10.90 -6.18
C TYR A 141 -9.44 10.58 -7.67
N LEU A 142 -9.49 9.29 -7.98
CA LEU A 142 -9.51 8.74 -9.33
C LEU A 142 -10.91 8.22 -9.65
N THR A 143 -11.45 8.62 -10.79
CA THR A 143 -12.61 8.01 -11.41
C THR A 143 -12.18 7.43 -12.75
N THR A 144 -12.50 6.17 -13.03
CA THR A 144 -12.10 5.53 -14.28
C THR A 144 -13.12 4.52 -14.76
N TRP A 145 -13.24 4.35 -16.07
CA TRP A 145 -14.09 3.36 -16.68
C TRP A 145 -13.50 2.80 -17.97
N LEU A 146 -13.90 1.58 -18.29
CA LEU A 146 -13.47 0.86 -19.48
C LEU A 146 -14.60 0.80 -20.50
N ASP A 147 -14.38 1.45 -21.64
CA ASP A 147 -15.22 1.32 -22.84
C ASP A 147 -14.55 0.33 -23.80
N TYR A 148 -15.33 -0.52 -24.46
CA TYR A 148 -14.78 -1.44 -25.45
C TYR A 148 -15.58 -1.42 -26.76
N GLN A 149 -14.86 -1.57 -27.87
CA GLN A 149 -15.41 -1.78 -29.19
C GLN A 149 -15.23 -3.26 -29.56
N ALA A 150 -16.34 -3.97 -29.74
CA ALA A 150 -16.34 -5.35 -30.18
C ALA A 150 -16.34 -5.44 -31.73
N GLU A 151 -15.66 -6.45 -32.25
CA GLU A 151 -15.90 -6.93 -33.62
C GLU A 151 -17.02 -7.99 -33.63
N PRO A 152 -17.63 -8.29 -34.79
CA PRO A 152 -18.58 -9.39 -34.93
C PRO A 152 -17.98 -10.70 -34.40
N ALA A 153 -18.79 -11.48 -33.70
CA ALA A 153 -18.33 -12.70 -33.04
C ALA A 153 -17.66 -13.68 -34.01
N PRO A 154 -16.49 -14.25 -33.64
CA PRO A 154 -15.79 -15.22 -34.47
C PRO A 154 -16.62 -16.49 -34.66
N LEU A 155 -16.45 -17.14 -35.80
CA LEU A 155 -17.01 -18.47 -36.05
C LEU A 155 -16.30 -19.51 -35.17
N THR A 156 -17.04 -20.30 -34.42
CA THR A 156 -16.45 -21.33 -33.56
C THR A 156 -16.02 -22.56 -34.38
N LEU A 157 -14.74 -22.93 -34.29
CA LEU A 157 -14.17 -24.17 -34.80
C LEU A 157 -14.27 -25.25 -33.73
N THR A 158 -14.88 -26.37 -34.06
CA THR A 158 -14.97 -27.56 -33.21
C THR A 158 -13.98 -28.61 -33.68
N LEU A 159 -13.44 -29.39 -32.73
CA LEU A 159 -12.45 -30.41 -33.01
C LEU A 159 -12.99 -31.46 -34.00
N ASN A 160 -12.20 -31.81 -35.01
CA ASN A 160 -12.53 -32.81 -36.04
C ASN A 160 -13.81 -32.49 -36.84
N GLN A 161 -14.29 -31.25 -36.82
CA GLN A 161 -15.43 -30.79 -37.62
C GLN A 161 -14.95 -29.76 -38.65
N GLN A 162 -15.37 -29.95 -39.89
CA GLN A 162 -15.02 -29.06 -41.00
C GLN A 162 -15.94 -27.83 -40.99
N LEU A 163 -15.35 -26.64 -40.85
CA LEU A 163 -16.04 -25.36 -40.95
C LEU A 163 -15.90 -24.81 -42.37
N GLN A 164 -17.02 -24.55 -43.04
CA GLN A 164 -17.03 -23.89 -44.35
C GLN A 164 -16.87 -22.38 -44.18
N ILE A 165 -15.95 -21.78 -44.93
CA ILE A 165 -15.68 -20.34 -44.94
C ILE A 165 -15.92 -19.77 -46.33
N ILE A 166 -16.47 -18.56 -46.38
CA ILE A 166 -16.74 -17.83 -47.63
C ILE A 166 -16.15 -16.44 -47.49
N LEU A 167 -15.09 -16.15 -48.25
CA LEU A 167 -14.47 -14.82 -48.30
C LEU A 167 -15.16 -14.01 -49.41
N SER A 168 -15.75 -12.86 -49.04
CA SER A 168 -16.51 -12.00 -49.95
C SER A 168 -16.18 -10.51 -49.74
N ASN A 169 -16.58 -9.65 -50.68
CA ASN A 169 -16.21 -8.23 -50.72
C ASN A 169 -16.59 -7.39 -49.47
N SER A 170 -17.45 -7.86 -48.57
CA SER A 170 -17.93 -7.09 -47.40
C SER A 170 -17.08 -7.26 -46.13
N SER A 171 -16.22 -8.28 -46.03
CA SER A 171 -15.30 -8.47 -44.91
C SER A 171 -13.93 -8.93 -45.39
N THR A 172 -12.91 -8.10 -45.16
CA THR A 172 -11.52 -8.40 -45.58
C THR A 172 -10.86 -9.48 -44.71
N PHE A 173 -11.50 -9.83 -43.60
CA PHE A 173 -11.07 -10.92 -42.73
C PHE A 173 -12.23 -11.63 -42.04
N ILE A 174 -12.06 -12.93 -41.78
CA ILE A 174 -12.96 -13.75 -40.97
C ILE A 174 -12.21 -14.14 -39.70
N TYR A 175 -12.87 -13.98 -38.54
CA TYR A 175 -12.36 -14.53 -37.30
C TYR A 175 -12.93 -15.92 -37.04
N ALA A 176 -12.06 -16.86 -36.70
CA ALA A 176 -12.46 -18.18 -36.24
C ALA A 176 -11.81 -18.49 -34.89
N SER A 177 -12.53 -19.15 -33.99
CA SER A 177 -12.06 -19.40 -32.63
C SER A 177 -12.07 -20.90 -32.30
N TYR A 178 -10.98 -21.41 -31.74
CA TYR A 178 -10.85 -22.81 -31.31
C TYR A 178 -10.56 -22.90 -29.83
N TYR A 179 -11.21 -23.85 -29.17
CA TYR A 179 -11.02 -24.16 -27.76
C TYR A 179 -10.10 -25.36 -27.62
N THR A 180 -8.91 -25.15 -27.03
CA THR A 180 -7.86 -26.18 -26.99
C THR A 180 -8.25 -27.41 -26.18
N SER A 181 -7.97 -28.59 -26.74
CA SER A 181 -7.83 -29.86 -26.02
C SER A 181 -6.35 -30.14 -25.70
N ILE A 182 -6.08 -30.99 -24.70
CA ILE A 182 -4.71 -31.37 -24.33
C ILE A 182 -4.10 -32.20 -25.47
N GLY A 183 -3.07 -31.69 -26.15
CA GLY A 183 -2.37 -32.43 -27.21
C GLY A 183 -1.80 -31.53 -28.30
N ASN A 184 -1.12 -32.15 -29.28
CA ASN A 184 -0.64 -31.44 -30.46
C ASN A 184 -1.79 -31.32 -31.47
N SER A 185 -2.05 -30.09 -31.89
CA SER A 185 -3.12 -29.80 -32.84
C SER A 185 -2.55 -29.29 -34.16
N GLN A 186 -3.19 -29.64 -35.26
CA GLN A 186 -2.86 -29.12 -36.58
C GLN A 186 -4.10 -28.49 -37.19
N LEU A 187 -3.99 -27.20 -37.54
CA LEU A 187 -5.00 -26.53 -38.34
C LEU A 187 -4.68 -26.76 -39.81
N THR A 188 -5.66 -27.20 -40.59
CA THR A 188 -5.57 -27.35 -42.04
C THR A 188 -6.63 -26.47 -42.71
N LEU A 189 -6.22 -25.74 -43.75
CA LEU A 189 -7.14 -25.01 -44.62
C LEU A 189 -7.05 -25.61 -46.03
N LEU A 190 -8.21 -25.92 -46.59
CA LEU A 190 -8.40 -26.35 -47.97
C LEU A 190 -9.26 -25.30 -48.68
N SER A 191 -8.76 -24.69 -49.74
CA SER A 191 -9.51 -23.71 -50.53
C SER A 191 -9.60 -24.13 -51.99
N GLU A 192 -10.65 -23.69 -52.68
CA GLU A 192 -10.76 -23.88 -54.13
C GLU A 192 -9.59 -23.18 -54.86
N TRP A 193 -9.17 -23.78 -55.97
CA TRP A 193 -7.94 -23.40 -56.67
C TRP A 193 -8.08 -22.04 -57.36
N LEU A 194 -7.25 -21.07 -56.95
CA LEU A 194 -7.18 -19.75 -57.57
C LEU A 194 -5.72 -19.44 -57.92
N SER A 195 -5.43 -19.35 -59.21
CA SER A 195 -4.13 -18.87 -59.67
C SER A 195 -3.95 -17.41 -59.25
N ASN A 196 -2.82 -17.10 -58.59
CA ASN A 196 -2.39 -15.77 -58.14
C ASN A 196 -3.07 -15.18 -56.88
N CYS A 197 -3.72 -15.97 -56.02
CA CYS A 197 -4.35 -15.49 -54.78
C CYS A 197 -3.76 -16.15 -53.53
N ASP A 198 -2.90 -15.43 -52.81
CA ASP A 198 -2.32 -15.88 -51.53
C ASP A 198 -3.31 -15.60 -50.38
N ILE A 199 -3.68 -16.64 -49.62
CA ILE A 199 -4.47 -16.51 -48.37
C ILE A 199 -3.49 -16.45 -47.19
N VAL A 200 -3.67 -15.47 -46.31
CA VAL A 200 -2.88 -15.29 -45.09
C VAL A 200 -3.74 -15.64 -43.88
N ILE A 201 -3.22 -16.53 -43.04
CA ILE A 201 -3.84 -16.86 -41.75
C ILE A 201 -2.90 -16.36 -40.66
N LEU A 202 -3.43 -15.53 -39.77
CA LEU A 202 -2.78 -15.11 -38.53
C LEU A 202 -3.51 -15.76 -37.37
N GLY A 203 -2.79 -16.36 -36.42
CA GLY A 203 -3.35 -16.96 -35.22
C GLY A 203 -2.78 -16.28 -33.98
N ARG A 204 -3.61 -16.02 -32.98
CA ARG A 204 -3.18 -15.49 -31.68
C ARG A 204 -3.91 -16.15 -30.53
N LEU A 205 -3.19 -16.40 -29.45
CA LEU A 205 -3.70 -16.96 -28.20
C LEU A 205 -4.41 -15.88 -27.39
N ASN A 206 -5.62 -16.20 -26.92
CA ASN A 206 -6.44 -15.38 -26.03
C ASN A 206 -6.69 -13.94 -26.48
N GLY A 207 -6.55 -13.59 -27.76
CA GLY A 207 -6.90 -12.25 -28.25
C GLY A 207 -6.97 -12.23 -29.76
N LEU A 208 -7.61 -11.20 -30.32
CA LEU A 208 -7.70 -11.04 -31.77
C LEU A 208 -6.29 -10.86 -32.37
N PRO A 209 -5.93 -11.60 -33.43
CA PRO A 209 -4.68 -11.40 -34.13
C PRO A 209 -4.72 -10.09 -34.93
N SER A 210 -3.55 -9.56 -35.21
CA SER A 210 -3.34 -8.44 -36.13
C SER A 210 -2.01 -8.60 -36.86
N VAL A 211 -1.75 -7.74 -37.84
CA VAL A 211 -0.47 -7.73 -38.58
C VAL A 211 0.74 -7.48 -37.65
N VAL A 212 0.52 -6.89 -36.48
CA VAL A 212 1.57 -6.58 -35.49
C VAL A 212 1.59 -7.60 -34.35
N GLN A 213 0.44 -8.20 -34.02
CA GLN A 213 0.28 -9.08 -32.85
C GLN A 213 -0.28 -10.43 -33.28
N TYR A 214 0.59 -11.42 -33.43
CA TYR A 214 0.22 -12.80 -33.77
C TYR A 214 1.24 -13.79 -33.18
N ASP A 215 0.77 -14.99 -32.86
CA ASP A 215 1.60 -16.11 -32.38
C ASP A 215 1.91 -17.10 -33.51
N TYR A 216 0.97 -17.25 -34.46
CA TYR A 216 1.06 -18.15 -35.60
C TYR A 216 0.82 -17.40 -36.90
N GLN A 217 1.56 -17.77 -37.94
CA GLN A 217 1.38 -17.21 -39.28
C GLN A 217 1.62 -18.28 -40.34
N THR A 218 0.75 -18.35 -41.33
CA THR A 218 1.02 -19.12 -42.56
C THR A 218 0.45 -18.40 -43.78
N VAL A 219 1.05 -18.70 -44.94
CA VAL A 219 0.61 -18.18 -46.24
C VAL A 219 0.32 -19.37 -47.14
N CYS A 220 -0.94 -19.51 -47.51
CA CYS A 220 -1.44 -20.63 -48.29
C CYS A 220 -1.22 -20.34 -49.78
N LYS A 221 -0.35 -21.14 -50.41
CA LYS A 221 -0.06 -21.11 -51.84
C LYS A 221 -0.55 -22.42 -52.45
N ASN A 222 -1.25 -22.36 -53.58
CA ASN A 222 -1.79 -23.53 -54.30
C ASN A 222 -2.95 -24.29 -53.61
N GLY A 223 -3.82 -23.60 -52.87
CA GLY A 223 -5.12 -24.16 -52.42
C GLY A 223 -5.08 -25.02 -51.15
N SER A 224 -3.93 -25.19 -50.50
CA SER A 224 -3.86 -25.81 -49.16
C SER A 224 -2.70 -25.31 -48.31
N CYS A 225 -2.87 -25.31 -46.99
CA CYS A 225 -1.84 -24.99 -46.01
C CYS A 225 -2.18 -25.62 -44.67
N SER A 226 -1.15 -25.84 -43.85
CA SER A 226 -1.31 -26.31 -42.47
C SER A 226 -0.47 -25.47 -41.50
N ILE A 227 -0.95 -25.39 -40.26
CA ILE A 227 -0.27 -24.77 -39.12
C ILE A 227 -0.19 -25.83 -38.02
N GLU A 228 1.01 -26.13 -37.56
CA GLU A 228 1.21 -26.90 -36.32
C GLU A 228 1.02 -25.96 -35.13
N LEU A 229 0.12 -26.33 -34.23
CA LEU A 229 -0.17 -25.61 -33.00
C LEU A 229 0.55 -26.31 -31.85
N ASP A 230 1.16 -25.51 -30.97
CA ASP A 230 1.90 -26.04 -29.82
C ASP A 230 0.98 -26.84 -28.86
N GLN A 231 1.59 -27.68 -28.03
CA GLN A 231 0.93 -28.31 -26.89
C GLN A 231 0.48 -27.23 -25.89
N LEU A 232 -0.80 -26.85 -25.95
CA LEU A 232 -1.40 -25.82 -25.10
C LEU A 232 -2.20 -26.46 -23.96
N ALA A 233 -2.28 -25.75 -22.83
CA ALA A 233 -3.20 -26.09 -21.77
C ALA A 233 -4.64 -26.10 -22.29
N ALA A 234 -5.48 -26.93 -21.67
CA ALA A 234 -6.89 -26.93 -21.98
C ALA A 234 -7.49 -25.54 -21.77
N PHE A 235 -8.52 -25.22 -22.55
CA PHE A 235 -9.37 -24.04 -22.35
C PHE A 235 -8.75 -22.69 -22.76
N ILE A 236 -7.64 -22.74 -23.49
CA ILE A 236 -7.06 -21.58 -24.16
C ILE A 236 -7.82 -21.36 -25.46
N TRP A 237 -8.10 -20.09 -25.77
CA TRP A 237 -8.71 -19.72 -27.02
C TRP A 237 -7.65 -19.35 -28.03
N ILE A 238 -7.80 -19.84 -29.25
CA ILE A 238 -6.98 -19.42 -30.39
C ILE A 238 -7.89 -18.70 -31.36
N TYR A 239 -7.56 -17.46 -31.69
CA TYR A 239 -8.28 -16.64 -32.65
C TYR A 239 -7.48 -16.59 -33.95
N PHE A 240 -8.13 -16.97 -35.04
CA PHE A 240 -7.56 -16.92 -36.37
C PHE A 240 -8.17 -15.78 -37.16
N GLN A 241 -7.36 -14.97 -37.81
CA GLN A 241 -7.77 -13.99 -38.82
C GLN A 241 -7.33 -14.52 -40.18
N ILE A 242 -8.31 -14.68 -41.07
CA ILE A 242 -8.10 -15.18 -42.42
C ILE A 242 -8.30 -14.02 -43.37
N SER A 243 -7.30 -13.68 -44.18
CA SER A 243 -7.36 -12.56 -45.12
C SER A 243 -6.73 -12.91 -46.46
N VAL A 244 -7.07 -12.17 -47.52
CA VAL A 244 -6.49 -12.35 -48.85
C VAL A 244 -5.48 -11.24 -49.13
N LYS A 245 -4.29 -11.60 -49.61
CA LYS A 245 -3.20 -10.64 -49.85
C LYS A 245 -3.50 -9.66 -50.99
N ASN A 246 -4.22 -10.10 -52.03
CA ASN A 246 -4.62 -9.27 -53.16
C ASN A 246 -6.15 -9.18 -53.26
N LEU A 247 -6.71 -7.99 -53.02
CA LEU A 247 -8.16 -7.78 -53.02
C LEU A 247 -8.81 -8.02 -54.40
N SER A 248 -8.06 -7.96 -55.51
CA SER A 248 -8.62 -8.29 -56.83
C SER A 248 -9.13 -9.72 -56.93
N CYS A 249 -8.69 -10.60 -56.04
CA CYS A 249 -9.13 -11.99 -55.92
C CYS A 249 -10.55 -12.14 -55.36
N LEU A 250 -11.10 -11.12 -54.68
CA LEU A 250 -12.42 -11.17 -54.05
C LEU A 250 -13.58 -10.84 -55.01
N ASN A 251 -13.28 -10.59 -56.30
CA ASN A 251 -14.29 -10.36 -57.34
C ASN A 251 -15.26 -11.56 -57.49
N ASN A 252 -14.80 -12.77 -57.17
CA ASN A 252 -15.62 -13.96 -56.98
C ASN A 252 -15.48 -14.45 -55.53
N PRO A 253 -16.55 -14.93 -54.87
CA PRO A 253 -16.45 -15.46 -53.51
C PRO A 253 -15.52 -16.68 -53.48
N ILE A 254 -14.58 -16.70 -52.55
CA ILE A 254 -13.65 -17.83 -52.38
C ILE A 254 -14.25 -18.78 -51.35
N HIS A 255 -14.52 -20.01 -51.78
CA HIS A 255 -14.95 -21.09 -50.90
C HIS A 255 -13.74 -21.85 -50.36
N GLY A 256 -13.76 -22.10 -49.06
CA GLY A 256 -12.76 -22.91 -48.40
C GLY A 256 -13.33 -23.59 -47.18
N SER A 257 -12.53 -24.49 -46.61
CA SER A 257 -12.90 -25.23 -45.43
C SER A 257 -11.72 -25.38 -44.48
N MET A 258 -11.99 -25.15 -43.20
CA MET A 258 -11.02 -25.29 -42.13
C MET A 258 -11.31 -26.53 -41.30
N LEU A 259 -10.26 -27.24 -40.92
CA LEU A 259 -10.34 -28.40 -40.05
C LEU A 259 -9.19 -28.35 -39.04
N ILE A 260 -9.52 -28.50 -37.76
CA ILE A 260 -8.55 -28.70 -36.69
C ILE A 260 -8.56 -30.17 -36.31
N HIS A 261 -7.40 -30.80 -36.39
CA HIS A 261 -7.16 -32.16 -35.95
C HIS A 261 -6.22 -32.14 -34.74
N SER A 262 -6.63 -32.74 -33.63
CA SER A 262 -5.80 -32.88 -32.43
C SER A 262 -5.42 -34.32 -32.23
N THR A 263 -4.16 -34.56 -31.91
CA THR A 263 -3.63 -35.88 -31.54
C THR A 263 -3.25 -35.89 -30.07
N ASP A 264 -3.81 -36.85 -29.32
CA ASP A 264 -3.46 -37.04 -27.91
C ASP A 264 -2.03 -37.55 -27.77
N CYS A 265 -1.25 -36.90 -26.91
CA CYS A 265 0.15 -37.25 -26.66
C CYS A 265 0.35 -38.57 -25.88
N SER A 266 -0.69 -39.37 -25.69
CA SER A 266 -0.66 -40.64 -24.95
C SER A 266 -0.02 -41.80 -25.73
N SER A 267 0.28 -41.64 -27.03
CA SER A 267 0.59 -42.75 -27.94
C SER A 267 1.95 -42.68 -28.67
N TYR A 268 2.78 -41.65 -28.47
CA TYR A 268 4.06 -41.52 -29.19
C TYR A 268 5.29 -41.84 -28.34
N SER A 269 6.20 -42.62 -28.94
CA SER A 269 7.59 -42.73 -28.50
C SER A 269 8.31 -41.40 -28.70
N TYR A 270 8.91 -40.85 -27.64
CA TYR A 270 10.11 -39.98 -27.59
C TYR A 270 10.50 -39.15 -28.84
N ASN A 271 9.54 -38.59 -29.57
CA ASN A 271 9.80 -37.57 -30.57
C ASN A 271 9.76 -36.20 -29.90
N ASP A 272 10.57 -35.28 -30.40
CA ASP A 272 10.87 -33.98 -29.80
C ASP A 272 9.67 -33.04 -29.55
N THR A 273 8.45 -33.42 -29.96
CA THR A 273 7.29 -32.53 -30.07
C THR A 273 6.26 -32.61 -28.96
N CYS A 274 6.30 -33.59 -28.04
CA CYS A 274 5.36 -33.60 -26.90
C CYS A 274 6.02 -33.85 -25.55
N ILE A 275 5.66 -33.02 -24.56
CA ILE A 275 6.22 -33.04 -23.20
C ILE A 275 5.17 -33.58 -22.24
N PRO A 276 5.42 -34.71 -21.55
CA PRO A 276 4.47 -35.22 -20.55
C PRO A 276 4.39 -34.26 -19.35
N SER A 277 3.18 -33.90 -18.95
CA SER A 277 2.92 -33.10 -17.74
C SER A 277 2.31 -33.92 -16.61
N TYR A 278 2.78 -33.68 -15.39
CA TYR A 278 2.32 -34.33 -14.17
C TYR A 278 1.54 -33.31 -13.32
N PRO A 279 0.26 -33.56 -13.03
CA PRO A 279 -0.55 -32.65 -12.22
C PRO A 279 -0.10 -32.59 -10.77
N THR A 280 -0.20 -31.39 -10.20
CA THR A 280 -0.01 -31.14 -8.77
C THR A 280 -1.34 -30.84 -8.09
N ARG A 281 -1.45 -31.24 -6.82
CA ARG A 281 -2.53 -30.85 -5.91
C ARG A 281 -2.04 -29.75 -4.97
N ARG A 282 -2.93 -28.84 -4.60
CA ARG A 282 -2.65 -27.75 -3.66
C ARG A 282 -3.04 -28.14 -2.24
N LEU A 283 -2.12 -28.02 -1.29
CA LEU A 283 -2.37 -28.08 0.15
C LEU A 283 -2.39 -26.67 0.72
N MET A 284 -3.55 -26.23 1.21
CA MET A 284 -3.75 -24.89 1.78
C MET A 284 -3.41 -24.88 3.28
N PHE A 285 -2.75 -23.82 3.75
CA PHE A 285 -2.54 -23.56 5.18
C PHE A 285 -3.57 -22.55 5.73
N ASN A 286 -3.50 -22.23 7.03
CA ASN A 286 -4.46 -21.34 7.71
C ASN A 286 -4.30 -19.85 7.34
N TYR A 287 -3.28 -19.50 6.56
CA TYR A 287 -2.92 -18.13 6.22
C TYR A 287 -3.26 -17.84 4.75
N TYR A 288 -3.68 -16.61 4.44
CA TYR A 288 -3.91 -16.20 3.05
C TYR A 288 -2.63 -16.33 2.23
N PHE A 289 -2.76 -16.77 0.98
CA PHE A 289 -1.65 -17.01 0.04
C PHE A 289 -0.61 -18.04 0.49
N ASP A 290 -0.83 -18.75 1.60
CA ASP A 290 0.09 -19.74 2.13
C ASP A 290 -0.37 -21.15 1.75
N PHE A 291 0.35 -21.78 0.83
CA PHE A 291 0.02 -23.11 0.33
C PHE A 291 1.22 -23.79 -0.32
N LEU A 292 1.13 -25.11 -0.48
CA LEU A 292 2.15 -25.96 -1.09
C LEU A 292 1.55 -26.77 -2.25
N TYR A 293 2.28 -26.89 -3.36
CA TYR A 293 1.93 -27.84 -4.43
C TYR A 293 2.67 -29.16 -4.24
N ILE A 294 1.93 -30.27 -4.36
CA ILE A 294 2.46 -31.64 -4.25
C ILE A 294 2.01 -32.43 -5.50
N PRO A 295 2.88 -33.15 -6.20
CA PRO A 295 2.48 -34.01 -7.31
C PRO A 295 1.49 -35.08 -6.87
N MET A 296 0.50 -35.36 -7.71
CA MET A 296 -0.59 -36.27 -7.36
C MET A 296 -0.15 -37.72 -7.10
N TYR A 297 0.97 -38.15 -7.69
CA TYR A 297 1.47 -39.54 -7.62
C TYR A 297 2.53 -39.76 -6.53
N THR A 298 2.82 -38.75 -5.71
CA THR A 298 3.79 -38.85 -4.61
C THR A 298 3.13 -38.42 -3.30
N ASN A 299 3.29 -39.22 -2.24
CA ASN A 299 2.79 -38.88 -0.90
C ASN A 299 3.75 -37.97 -0.10
N THR A 300 4.84 -37.50 -0.73
CA THR A 300 5.85 -36.67 -0.09
C THR A 300 5.70 -35.20 -0.49
N ASN A 301 5.93 -34.29 0.46
CA ASN A 301 5.99 -32.84 0.23
C ASN A 301 7.20 -32.42 -0.63
N VAL A 302 8.14 -33.34 -0.81
CA VAL A 302 9.38 -33.16 -1.54
C VAL A 302 9.37 -34.10 -2.74
N THR A 303 9.72 -33.57 -3.89
CA THR A 303 9.66 -34.28 -5.17
C THR A 303 11.06 -34.50 -5.68
N SER A 304 11.48 -35.77 -5.76
CA SER A 304 12.82 -36.12 -6.22
C SER A 304 12.77 -36.60 -7.67
N ILE A 305 13.50 -35.95 -8.56
CA ILE A 305 13.69 -36.43 -9.94
C ILE A 305 15.07 -37.04 -10.05
N THR A 306 15.14 -38.30 -10.49
CA THR A 306 16.39 -39.00 -10.79
C THR A 306 16.54 -39.21 -12.28
N SER A 307 17.60 -38.66 -12.86
CA SER A 307 17.98 -38.97 -14.24
C SER A 307 18.81 -40.24 -14.31
N ASN A 308 18.43 -41.18 -15.19
CA ASN A 308 19.23 -42.34 -15.58
C ASN A 308 19.80 -42.04 -16.97
N GLY A 309 21.12 -41.88 -17.07
CA GLY A 309 21.83 -41.19 -18.16
C GLY A 309 21.73 -41.73 -19.60
N SER A 310 20.74 -42.56 -19.94
CA SER A 310 20.50 -43.06 -21.30
C SER A 310 19.45 -42.28 -22.11
N ASP A 311 18.52 -41.56 -21.46
CA ASP A 311 17.48 -40.76 -22.13
C ASP A 311 17.50 -39.30 -21.66
N SER A 312 17.32 -38.35 -22.60
CA SER A 312 17.00 -36.94 -22.30
C SER A 312 15.59 -36.87 -21.70
N SER A 313 15.48 -37.33 -20.46
CA SER A 313 14.23 -37.36 -19.73
C SER A 313 13.80 -35.93 -19.39
N VAL A 314 12.67 -35.51 -19.97
CA VAL A 314 12.04 -34.23 -19.72
C VAL A 314 10.81 -34.48 -18.84
N TYR A 315 10.79 -33.86 -17.66
CA TYR A 315 9.67 -33.94 -16.73
C TYR A 315 9.02 -32.58 -16.64
N SER A 316 7.69 -32.48 -16.85
CA SER A 316 6.95 -31.24 -16.65
C SER A 316 5.95 -31.39 -15.52
N TYR A 317 5.91 -30.45 -14.60
CA TYR A 317 4.94 -30.42 -13.49
C TYR A 317 4.00 -29.25 -13.68
N GLU A 318 2.70 -29.52 -13.71
CA GLU A 318 1.69 -28.48 -13.89
C GLU A 318 1.08 -28.05 -12.55
N PHE A 319 0.95 -26.74 -12.35
CA PHE A 319 0.36 -26.15 -11.16
C PHE A 319 -0.48 -24.92 -11.52
N ILE A 320 -1.68 -24.83 -10.94
CA ILE A 320 -2.65 -23.78 -11.28
C ILE A 320 -2.55 -22.60 -10.32
N VAL A 321 -2.48 -21.39 -10.87
CA VAL A 321 -2.60 -20.13 -10.14
C VAL A 321 -3.94 -19.50 -10.50
N ASP A 322 -4.84 -19.41 -9.51
CA ASP A 322 -6.17 -18.82 -9.67
C ASP A 322 -6.21 -17.34 -9.23
N ASP A 323 -7.30 -16.65 -9.55
CA ASP A 323 -7.50 -15.22 -9.29
C ASP A 323 -7.46 -14.83 -7.81
N ARG A 324 -7.72 -15.78 -6.90
CA ARG A 324 -7.64 -15.56 -5.45
C ARG A 324 -6.22 -15.64 -4.92
N ASN A 325 -5.27 -16.16 -5.69
CA ASN A 325 -3.91 -16.46 -5.23
C ASN A 325 -2.82 -15.60 -5.89
N ILE A 326 -3.17 -14.77 -6.85
CA ILE A 326 -2.22 -13.84 -7.50
C ILE A 326 -1.68 -12.75 -6.57
N GLY A 327 -2.26 -12.59 -5.37
CA GLY A 327 -1.85 -11.58 -4.41
C GLY A 327 -0.64 -11.94 -3.56
N GLY A 328 -0.13 -13.18 -3.65
CA GLY A 328 1.04 -13.64 -2.91
C GLY A 328 2.33 -13.71 -3.73
N THR A 329 3.31 -14.44 -3.21
CA THR A 329 4.56 -14.78 -3.90
C THR A 329 4.73 -16.28 -3.98
N ILE A 330 4.98 -16.81 -5.19
CA ILE A 330 5.32 -18.22 -5.39
C ILE A 330 6.84 -18.38 -5.28
N HIS A 331 7.27 -19.37 -4.51
CA HIS A 331 8.66 -19.78 -4.34
C HIS A 331 8.86 -21.17 -4.92
N ILE A 332 9.91 -21.31 -5.72
CA ILE A 332 10.37 -22.58 -6.25
C ILE A 332 11.77 -22.81 -5.69
N ASP A 333 11.87 -23.78 -4.79
CA ASP A 333 13.10 -24.17 -4.13
C ASP A 333 13.63 -25.44 -4.78
N PHE A 334 14.92 -25.43 -5.13
CA PHE A 334 15.65 -26.59 -5.60
C PHE A 334 16.81 -26.89 -4.67
N GLU A 335 16.94 -28.16 -4.33
CA GLU A 335 18.08 -28.71 -3.62
C GLU A 335 18.57 -29.94 -4.40
N THR A 336 19.83 -29.94 -4.82
CA THR A 336 20.40 -31.11 -5.50
C THR A 336 21.21 -31.96 -4.52
N GLN A 337 21.01 -33.27 -4.60
CA GLN A 337 21.83 -34.25 -3.90
C GLN A 337 22.45 -35.20 -4.92
N ILE A 338 23.77 -35.39 -4.83
CA ILE A 338 24.51 -36.34 -5.67
C ILE A 338 24.47 -37.71 -4.99
N LYS A 339 24.07 -38.76 -5.73
CA LYS A 339 24.20 -40.12 -5.22
C LYS A 339 25.69 -40.50 -5.10
N PRO A 340 26.10 -41.24 -4.06
CA PRO A 340 27.50 -41.45 -3.66
C PRO A 340 28.41 -42.15 -4.69
N TYR A 341 27.89 -42.57 -5.85
CA TYR A 341 28.62 -43.30 -6.89
C TYR A 341 28.90 -42.46 -8.17
N ALA A 342 28.58 -41.17 -8.19
CA ALA A 342 28.90 -40.30 -9.32
C ALA A 342 30.40 -39.91 -9.33
N PRO A 343 31.11 -40.03 -10.46
CA PRO A 343 32.47 -39.53 -10.60
C PRO A 343 32.51 -38.01 -10.43
N LEU A 344 33.41 -37.52 -9.58
CA LEU A 344 33.58 -36.11 -9.20
C LEU A 344 33.81 -35.17 -10.40
N ASN A 345 34.26 -35.70 -11.55
CA ASN A 345 34.69 -34.91 -12.71
C ASN A 345 33.61 -34.72 -13.81
N ALA A 346 32.44 -35.34 -13.71
CA ALA A 346 31.40 -35.15 -14.73
C ALA A 346 30.82 -33.73 -14.66
N ASN A 347 30.50 -33.05 -15.76
CA ASN A 347 29.79 -31.77 -15.76
C ASN A 347 28.30 -32.02 -16.03
N ILE A 348 27.54 -32.18 -14.94
CA ILE A 348 26.09 -32.45 -14.99
C ILE A 348 25.34 -31.28 -14.37
N SER A 349 24.22 -30.91 -14.99
CA SER A 349 23.34 -29.83 -14.55
C SER A 349 21.90 -30.19 -14.83
N ILE A 350 20.96 -29.62 -14.06
CA ILE A 350 19.55 -29.64 -14.42
C ILE A 350 19.17 -28.27 -14.98
N LEU A 351 18.51 -28.32 -16.12
CA LEU A 351 17.98 -27.17 -16.82
C LEU A 351 16.49 -27.11 -16.54
N GLY A 352 16.02 -26.01 -15.96
CA GLY A 352 14.62 -25.78 -15.65
C GLY A 352 14.03 -24.65 -16.49
N CYS A 353 12.78 -24.79 -16.87
CA CYS A 353 11.98 -23.74 -17.48
C CYS A 353 10.67 -23.58 -16.73
N LEU A 354 10.36 -22.34 -16.35
CA LEU A 354 9.03 -21.98 -15.90
C LEU A 354 8.25 -21.38 -17.07
N SER A 355 7.10 -21.96 -17.44
CA SER A 355 6.31 -21.47 -18.57
C SER A 355 4.83 -21.46 -18.27
N LYS A 356 4.14 -20.44 -18.80
CA LYS A 356 2.69 -20.31 -18.70
C LYS A 356 2.02 -21.06 -19.84
N ASN A 357 0.89 -21.69 -19.56
CA ASN A 357 -0.08 -22.18 -20.54
C ASN A 357 0.40 -23.23 -21.55
N ARG A 358 1.70 -23.54 -21.59
CA ARG A 358 2.32 -24.64 -22.34
C ARG A 358 3.62 -25.05 -21.68
N PRO A 359 3.97 -26.35 -21.64
CA PRO A 359 5.31 -26.78 -21.26
C PRO A 359 6.34 -26.36 -22.31
N ARG A 360 7.52 -25.90 -21.90
CA ARG A 360 8.62 -25.53 -22.81
C ARG A 360 9.93 -26.15 -22.33
N ARG A 361 10.78 -26.55 -23.28
CA ARG A 361 12.16 -26.97 -22.98
C ARG A 361 13.03 -25.76 -22.65
N TYR A 362 14.19 -26.01 -22.04
CA TYR A 362 15.09 -24.95 -21.60
C TYR A 362 15.53 -24.00 -22.74
N HIS A 363 15.75 -24.54 -23.95
CA HIS A 363 16.19 -23.76 -25.10
C HIS A 363 15.14 -22.77 -25.62
N THR A 364 13.85 -23.14 -25.56
CA THR A 364 12.71 -22.30 -25.99
C THR A 364 12.09 -21.50 -24.83
N CYS A 365 12.69 -21.60 -23.65
CA CYS A 365 12.28 -20.85 -22.46
C CYS A 365 12.68 -19.37 -22.57
N GLU A 366 11.88 -18.50 -21.97
CA GLU A 366 12.20 -17.09 -21.80
C GLU A 366 13.33 -16.92 -20.78
N ILE A 367 14.22 -15.94 -21.02
CA ILE A 367 15.51 -15.81 -20.29
C ILE A 367 15.29 -15.72 -18.77
N ASP A 368 14.36 -14.90 -18.31
CA ASP A 368 14.11 -14.68 -16.87
C ASP A 368 13.43 -15.86 -16.17
N TYR A 369 12.84 -16.76 -16.96
CA TYR A 369 12.20 -17.98 -16.49
C TYR A 369 13.09 -19.23 -16.62
N LYS A 370 14.32 -19.07 -17.12
CA LYS A 370 15.34 -20.13 -17.14
C LYS A 370 15.90 -20.33 -15.74
N ILE A 371 15.99 -21.60 -15.35
CA ILE A 371 16.53 -22.02 -14.07
C ILE A 371 17.71 -22.92 -14.38
N TYR A 372 18.89 -22.55 -13.90
CA TYR A 372 20.10 -23.37 -14.05
C TYR A 372 20.51 -23.91 -12.69
N ILE A 373 20.58 -25.23 -12.57
CA ILE A 373 20.84 -25.91 -11.29
C ILE A 373 22.11 -26.74 -11.46
N ASN A 374 23.15 -26.34 -10.73
CA ASN A 374 24.43 -27.04 -10.72
C ASN A 374 24.44 -28.13 -9.62
N LYS A 375 25.47 -28.97 -9.64
CA LYS A 375 25.76 -29.94 -8.58
C LYS A 375 25.88 -29.27 -7.21
N ASN A 376 25.32 -29.92 -6.18
CA ASN A 376 25.36 -29.48 -4.78
C ASN A 376 24.95 -28.01 -4.60
N SER A 377 24.02 -27.53 -5.43
CA SER A 377 23.50 -26.17 -5.33
C SER A 377 22.12 -26.15 -4.68
N VAL A 378 21.86 -25.06 -3.95
CA VAL A 378 20.52 -24.67 -3.53
C VAL A 378 20.15 -23.45 -4.36
N VAL A 379 19.09 -23.56 -5.15
CA VAL A 379 18.62 -22.50 -6.05
C VAL A 379 17.20 -22.13 -5.66
N VAL A 380 16.94 -20.84 -5.47
CA VAL A 380 15.62 -20.32 -5.15
C VAL A 380 15.19 -19.31 -6.22
N ARG A 381 13.95 -19.45 -6.67
CA ARG A 381 13.28 -18.49 -7.55
C ARG A 381 11.95 -18.07 -6.94
N SER A 382 11.72 -16.77 -6.88
CA SER A 382 10.50 -16.18 -6.33
C SER A 382 9.77 -15.38 -7.40
N LEU A 383 8.52 -15.73 -7.65
CA LEU A 383 7.62 -15.04 -8.56
C LEU A 383 6.57 -14.28 -7.73
N PRO A 384 6.83 -13.00 -7.38
CA PRO A 384 5.82 -12.17 -6.73
C PRO A 384 4.67 -11.92 -7.70
N TYR A 385 3.45 -11.78 -7.19
CA TYR A 385 2.24 -11.52 -7.98
C TYR A 385 2.16 -12.34 -9.28
N PRO A 386 2.12 -13.67 -9.18
CA PRO A 386 2.11 -14.55 -10.33
C PRO A 386 0.88 -14.31 -11.19
N GLU A 387 1.03 -14.50 -12.51
CA GLU A 387 -0.08 -14.42 -13.44
C GLU A 387 -1.05 -15.59 -13.26
N MET A 388 -2.34 -15.30 -13.41
CA MET A 388 -3.42 -16.26 -13.48
C MET A 388 -3.23 -17.15 -14.71
N ALA A 389 -2.70 -18.35 -14.51
CA ALA A 389 -2.44 -19.29 -15.59
C ALA A 389 -2.29 -20.71 -15.03
N LEU A 390 -2.32 -21.69 -15.93
CA LEU A 390 -1.74 -22.99 -15.67
C LEU A 390 -0.24 -22.90 -15.93
N TRP A 391 0.56 -23.01 -14.88
CA TRP A 391 2.02 -22.93 -14.97
C TRP A 391 2.63 -24.32 -15.08
N TYR A 392 3.75 -24.39 -15.79
CA TYR A 392 4.53 -25.61 -16.01
C TYR A 392 5.96 -25.38 -15.54
N LEU A 393 6.45 -26.27 -14.68
CA LEU A 393 7.86 -26.39 -14.34
C LEU A 393 8.43 -27.58 -15.11
N THR A 394 9.14 -27.30 -16.21
CA THR A 394 9.80 -28.32 -17.03
C THR A 394 11.26 -28.45 -16.60
N LEU A 395 11.70 -29.67 -16.31
CA LEU A 395 13.05 -29.99 -15.87
C LEU A 395 13.67 -31.00 -16.84
N GLU A 396 14.88 -30.68 -17.29
CA GLU A 396 15.64 -31.42 -18.29
C GLU A 396 17.04 -31.71 -17.74
N TYR A 397 17.48 -32.95 -17.88
CA TYR A 397 18.83 -33.36 -17.50
C TYR A 397 19.82 -32.99 -18.61
N ASN A 398 20.89 -32.27 -18.24
CA ASN A 398 21.96 -31.91 -19.16
C ASN A 398 23.31 -32.46 -18.68
N CYS A 399 24.02 -33.16 -19.57
CA CYS A 399 25.36 -33.67 -19.35
C CYS A 399 26.25 -33.25 -20.52
N ASN A 400 27.25 -32.40 -20.26
CA ASN A 400 28.12 -31.83 -21.30
C ASN A 400 29.32 -32.73 -21.66
N ASP A 401 29.45 -33.92 -21.05
CA ASP A 401 30.56 -34.84 -21.26
C ASP A 401 30.24 -35.97 -22.26
N SER A 402 31.24 -36.77 -22.63
CA SER A 402 31.06 -37.92 -23.52
C SER A 402 30.00 -38.91 -22.99
N LYS A 403 29.17 -39.47 -23.90
CA LYS A 403 28.05 -40.39 -23.57
C LYS A 403 28.43 -41.53 -22.61
N ASN A 404 29.67 -42.02 -22.67
CA ASN A 404 30.17 -43.09 -21.78
C ASN A 404 30.31 -42.67 -20.31
N ILE A 405 30.55 -41.38 -20.03
CA ILE A 405 30.61 -40.83 -18.66
C ILE A 405 29.19 -40.62 -18.13
N CYS A 406 28.28 -40.09 -18.95
CA CYS A 406 26.92 -39.74 -18.52
C CYS A 406 26.05 -40.97 -18.18
N ASN A 407 26.28 -42.13 -18.82
CA ASN A 407 25.49 -43.36 -18.59
C ASN A 407 25.52 -43.88 -17.13
N ASN A 408 26.60 -43.62 -16.38
CA ASN A 408 26.78 -44.12 -15.01
C ASN A 408 26.48 -43.07 -13.93
N VAL A 409 25.97 -41.90 -14.29
CA VAL A 409 25.83 -40.76 -13.36
C VAL A 409 24.37 -40.35 -13.23
N SER A 410 23.83 -40.56 -12.03
CA SER A 410 22.50 -40.08 -11.67
C SER A 410 22.60 -38.92 -10.69
N MET A 411 21.81 -37.88 -10.94
CA MET A 411 21.61 -36.76 -10.02
C MET A 411 20.16 -36.79 -9.56
N SER A 412 19.94 -36.59 -8.26
CA SER A 412 18.62 -36.32 -7.72
C SER A 412 18.46 -34.83 -7.46
N VAL A 413 17.41 -34.23 -8.03
CA VAL A 413 16.94 -32.91 -7.60
C VAL A 413 15.70 -33.07 -6.78
N THR A 414 15.71 -32.47 -5.60
CA THR A 414 14.51 -32.26 -4.80
C THR A 414 14.01 -30.86 -5.01
N PHE A 415 12.73 -30.70 -5.34
CA PHE A 415 12.12 -29.38 -5.46
C PHE A 415 10.81 -29.24 -4.70
N GLN A 416 10.51 -28.00 -4.34
CA GLN A 416 9.30 -27.60 -3.63
C GLN A 416 8.73 -26.33 -4.26
N ILE A 417 7.45 -26.37 -4.62
CA ILE A 417 6.70 -25.20 -5.11
C ILE A 417 5.73 -24.78 -4.01
N SER A 418 6.00 -23.65 -3.37
CA SER A 418 5.18 -23.11 -2.28
C SER A 418 4.78 -21.68 -2.58
N SER A 419 3.72 -21.21 -1.95
CA SER A 419 3.31 -19.81 -1.96
C SER A 419 3.35 -19.27 -0.54
N SER A 420 3.71 -18.00 -0.39
CA SER A 420 3.62 -17.29 0.88
C SER A 420 3.10 -15.86 0.68
N GLN A 421 2.74 -15.20 1.77
CA GLN A 421 2.22 -13.83 1.74
C GLN A 421 3.27 -12.86 1.16
N CYS A 422 4.39 -12.69 1.86
CA CYS A 422 5.43 -11.78 1.43
C CYS A 422 6.65 -12.54 0.94
N THR A 423 7.77 -11.85 0.79
CA THR A 423 9.06 -12.46 0.46
C THR A 423 9.43 -13.56 1.46
N ARG A 424 10.27 -14.53 1.05
CA ARG A 424 10.76 -15.60 1.95
C ARG A 424 11.35 -15.07 3.26
N GLU A 425 12.01 -13.91 3.21
CA GLU A 425 12.60 -13.23 4.38
C GLU A 425 11.60 -12.34 5.15
N GLN A 426 10.29 -12.50 4.94
CA GLN A 426 9.23 -11.74 5.61
C GLN A 426 9.45 -10.21 5.60
N CYS A 427 9.85 -9.64 4.46
CA CYS A 427 10.16 -8.22 4.29
C CYS A 427 11.46 -7.73 4.96
N GLY A 428 12.41 -8.64 5.21
CA GLY A 428 13.70 -8.32 5.82
C GLY A 428 13.55 -7.85 7.27
N THR A 429 14.59 -7.20 7.81
CA THR A 429 14.60 -6.74 9.20
C THR A 429 13.84 -5.43 9.44
N TYR A 430 13.66 -4.61 8.39
CA TYR A 430 13.06 -3.28 8.45
C TYR A 430 11.79 -3.16 7.60
N GLY A 431 11.10 -4.29 7.39
CA GLY A 431 9.80 -4.33 6.75
C GLY A 431 8.81 -5.17 7.55
N ILE A 432 7.53 -4.87 7.38
CA ILE A 432 6.43 -5.62 7.98
C ILE A 432 5.56 -6.17 6.85
N CYS A 433 5.37 -7.49 6.83
CA CYS A 433 4.44 -8.12 5.90
C CYS A 433 3.00 -7.79 6.26
N ARG A 434 2.23 -7.26 5.31
CA ARG A 434 0.81 -6.93 5.48
C ARG A 434 -0.02 -7.49 4.34
N ILE A 435 -1.20 -7.99 4.68
CA ILE A 435 -2.26 -8.28 3.71
C ILE A 435 -3.14 -7.05 3.61
N MET A 436 -3.35 -6.59 2.39
CA MET A 436 -4.16 -5.43 2.08
C MET A 436 -5.27 -5.81 1.13
N THR A 437 -6.37 -5.08 1.24
CA THR A 437 -7.51 -5.20 0.34
C THR A 437 -7.65 -3.90 -0.43
N SER A 438 -7.53 -3.96 -1.76
CA SER A 438 -7.84 -2.85 -2.66
C SER A 438 -9.14 -3.18 -3.39
N GLN A 439 -10.22 -2.47 -3.04
CA GLN A 439 -11.57 -2.77 -3.51
C GLN A 439 -12.01 -4.20 -3.14
N GLN A 440 -12.02 -5.12 -4.09
CA GLN A 440 -12.38 -6.53 -3.89
C GLN A 440 -11.19 -7.50 -4.04
N ASN A 441 -10.00 -6.95 -4.23
CA ASN A 441 -8.77 -7.69 -4.51
C ASN A 441 -7.88 -7.71 -3.28
N MET A 442 -7.45 -8.89 -2.85
CA MET A 442 -6.48 -9.06 -1.77
C MET A 442 -5.08 -9.21 -2.35
N PHE A 443 -4.10 -8.62 -1.69
CA PHE A 443 -2.69 -8.77 -2.01
C PHE A 443 -1.87 -8.62 -0.74
N SER A 444 -0.70 -9.24 -0.71
CA SER A 444 0.28 -9.06 0.35
C SER A 444 1.44 -8.21 -0.13
N THR A 445 1.96 -7.38 0.77
CA THR A 445 3.00 -6.41 0.48
C THR A 445 3.84 -6.17 1.72
N CYS A 446 5.06 -5.72 1.51
CA CYS A 446 5.91 -5.21 2.58
C CYS A 446 5.65 -3.72 2.79
N THR A 447 5.43 -3.32 4.04
CA THR A 447 5.48 -1.91 4.47
C THR A 447 6.87 -1.65 5.04
N CYS A 448 7.60 -0.70 4.44
CA CYS A 448 8.98 -0.45 4.81
C CYS A 448 9.09 0.61 5.91
N LEU A 449 10.06 0.42 6.80
CA LEU A 449 10.31 1.30 7.95
C LEU A 449 11.59 2.11 7.73
N VAL A 450 11.69 3.27 8.35
CA VAL A 450 12.93 4.07 8.47
C VAL A 450 13.58 4.44 7.14
N GLY A 451 12.75 4.63 6.10
CA GLY A 451 13.21 5.02 4.77
C GLY A 451 13.79 3.88 3.93
N TYR A 452 13.69 2.62 4.37
CA TYR A 452 13.93 1.46 3.50
C TYR A 452 12.92 1.41 2.35
N ARG A 453 13.34 0.87 1.21
CA ARG A 453 12.55 0.79 -0.03
C ARG A 453 12.69 -0.58 -0.69
N GLY A 454 12.00 -0.80 -1.80
CA GLY A 454 11.97 -2.08 -2.52
C GLY A 454 10.79 -2.95 -2.10
N TYR A 455 10.39 -3.88 -2.98
CA TYR A 455 9.29 -4.83 -2.71
C TYR A 455 9.50 -5.66 -1.44
N GLY A 456 10.75 -5.99 -1.10
CA GLY A 456 11.14 -6.69 0.12
C GLY A 456 11.69 -5.81 1.24
N CYS A 457 11.63 -4.49 1.12
CA CYS A 457 12.28 -3.55 2.06
C CYS A 457 13.79 -3.78 2.24
N THR A 458 14.48 -4.20 1.18
CA THR A 458 15.90 -4.55 1.18
C THR A 458 16.82 -3.40 0.75
N ASP A 459 16.26 -2.33 0.19
CA ASP A 459 17.02 -1.17 -0.28
C ASP A 459 17.16 -0.13 0.85
N GLY A 460 18.36 -0.02 1.41
CA GLY A 460 18.70 0.91 2.49
C GLY A 460 19.33 2.23 2.03
N THR A 461 19.39 2.51 0.73
CA THR A 461 20.11 3.68 0.16
C THR A 461 19.68 5.03 0.76
N TYR A 462 18.39 5.17 1.08
CA TYR A 462 17.80 6.37 1.69
C TYR A 462 17.39 6.18 3.16
N SER A 463 17.90 5.12 3.81
CA SER A 463 17.55 4.86 5.20
C SER A 463 18.11 5.93 6.14
N TYR A 464 17.33 6.32 7.14
CA TYR A 464 17.73 7.31 8.16
C TYR A 464 17.89 6.67 9.54
N LEU A 465 18.27 5.39 9.56
CA LEU A 465 18.41 4.57 10.76
C LEU A 465 19.32 5.18 11.83
N SER A 466 20.42 5.83 11.41
CA SER A 466 21.34 6.52 12.32
C SER A 466 20.71 7.70 13.07
N ARG A 467 19.71 8.35 12.47
CA ARG A 467 18.98 9.48 13.05
C ARG A 467 17.76 9.06 13.87
N TYR A 468 17.19 7.88 13.59
CA TYR A 468 15.95 7.42 14.19
C TYR A 468 15.97 7.44 15.73
N LEU A 469 16.95 6.76 16.35
CA LEU A 469 17.01 6.66 17.81
C LEU A 469 17.27 8.02 18.48
N PRO A 470 18.24 8.84 18.02
CA PRO A 470 18.38 10.21 18.51
C PRO A 470 17.10 11.04 18.37
N SER A 471 16.39 10.96 17.24
CA SER A 471 15.13 11.68 17.01
C SER A 471 14.07 11.34 18.06
N ALA A 472 13.83 10.05 18.27
CA ALA A 472 12.87 9.58 19.27
C ALA A 472 13.23 10.05 20.69
N LEU A 473 14.52 9.95 21.07
CA LEU A 473 14.98 10.36 22.39
C LEU A 473 14.89 11.87 22.59
N PHE A 474 15.25 12.69 21.61
CA PHE A 474 15.16 14.15 21.73
C PHE A 474 13.71 14.62 21.88
N LEU A 475 12.80 14.13 21.04
CA LEU A 475 11.38 14.50 21.09
C LEU A 475 10.70 14.06 22.39
N THR A 476 11.06 12.90 22.94
CA THR A 476 10.47 12.40 24.19
C THR A 476 11.11 13.00 25.44
N LEU A 477 12.45 13.02 25.54
CA LEU A 477 13.15 13.48 26.74
C LEU A 477 13.10 15.00 26.94
N SER A 478 13.01 15.79 25.86
CA SER A 478 12.89 17.25 25.96
C SER A 478 11.66 17.69 26.77
N ASN A 479 10.57 16.92 26.71
CA ASN A 479 9.35 17.18 27.47
C ASN A 479 9.54 17.04 28.99
N LEU A 480 10.52 16.26 29.45
CA LEU A 480 10.83 16.13 30.89
C LEU A 480 11.35 17.44 31.50
N MET A 481 11.69 18.46 30.70
CA MET A 481 12.03 19.80 31.21
C MET A 481 10.86 20.53 31.87
N PHE A 482 9.63 20.00 31.80
CA PHE A 482 8.52 20.46 32.62
C PHE A 482 8.63 20.03 34.10
N ILE A 483 9.43 19.01 34.44
CA ILE A 483 9.58 18.51 35.82
C ILE A 483 9.98 19.63 36.81
N PRO A 484 11.01 20.47 36.54
CA PRO A 484 11.32 21.61 37.40
C PRO A 484 10.13 22.55 37.62
N ALA A 485 9.35 22.85 36.57
CA ALA A 485 8.20 23.75 36.66
C ALA A 485 7.08 23.14 37.53
N VAL A 486 6.82 21.84 37.38
CA VAL A 486 5.88 21.08 38.23
C VAL A 486 6.31 21.13 39.69
N ILE A 487 7.59 20.82 39.98
CA ILE A 487 8.13 20.83 41.36
C ILE A 487 8.00 22.23 41.98
N VAL A 488 8.37 23.28 41.25
CA VAL A 488 8.29 24.66 41.73
C VAL A 488 6.82 25.08 41.96
N ALA A 489 5.90 24.70 41.06
CA ALA A 489 4.48 24.98 41.23
C ALA A 489 3.91 24.30 42.48
N ILE A 490 4.24 23.04 42.72
CA ILE A 490 3.86 22.32 43.96
C ILE A 490 4.44 23.02 45.19
N TYR A 491 5.73 23.38 45.16
CA TYR A 491 6.40 24.08 46.25
C TYR A 491 5.74 25.44 46.58
N TYR A 492 5.29 26.19 45.56
CA TYR A 492 4.54 27.43 45.74
C TYR A 492 3.04 27.22 46.05
N ARG A 493 2.57 25.97 46.12
CA ARG A 493 1.16 25.57 46.33
C ARG A 493 0.23 26.07 45.22
N LEU A 494 0.70 26.01 43.98
CA LEU A 494 0.00 26.30 42.73
C LEU A 494 -0.44 24.97 42.09
N TYR A 495 -1.44 24.32 42.68
CA TYR A 495 -1.79 22.94 42.31
C TYR A 495 -2.45 22.80 40.94
N ILE A 496 -3.21 23.82 40.49
CA ILE A 496 -3.86 23.80 39.17
C ILE A 496 -2.78 23.90 38.09
N GLU A 497 -1.82 24.82 38.26
CA GLU A 497 -0.66 24.98 37.39
C GLU A 497 0.18 23.70 37.34
N ALA A 498 0.50 23.12 38.51
CA ALA A 498 1.25 21.87 38.58
C ALA A 498 0.57 20.73 37.82
N LEU A 499 -0.77 20.61 37.94
CA LEU A 499 -1.54 19.58 37.24
C LEU A 499 -1.50 19.77 35.72
N VAL A 500 -1.68 21.00 35.24
CA VAL A 500 -1.65 21.29 33.79
C VAL A 500 -0.26 21.06 33.20
N TYR A 501 0.82 21.47 33.89
CA TYR A 501 2.18 21.21 33.42
C TYR A 501 2.52 19.72 33.42
N PHE A 502 2.08 18.98 34.44
CA PHE A 502 2.25 17.53 34.47
C PHE A 502 1.46 16.85 33.35
N PHE A 503 0.21 17.27 33.12
CA PHE A 503 -0.62 16.78 32.03
C PHE A 503 0.06 16.99 30.67
N ASN A 504 0.55 18.21 30.42
CA ASN A 504 1.27 18.52 29.19
C ASN A 504 2.51 17.64 29.01
N MET A 505 3.37 17.57 30.03
CA MET A 505 4.56 16.72 30.02
C MET A 505 4.23 15.26 29.70
N PHE A 506 3.25 14.69 30.39
CA PHE A 506 2.87 13.29 30.25
C PHE A 506 2.38 13.00 28.82
N PHE A 507 1.36 13.72 28.36
CA PHE A 507 0.77 13.46 27.05
C PHE A 507 1.70 13.80 25.89
N SER A 508 2.51 14.86 26.00
CA SER A 508 3.50 15.20 24.98
C SER A 508 4.58 14.13 24.84
N THR A 509 5.09 13.62 25.97
CA THR A 509 6.09 12.53 25.97
C THR A 509 5.55 11.27 25.31
N PHE A 510 4.35 10.83 25.69
CA PHE A 510 3.76 9.61 25.13
C PHE A 510 3.25 9.78 23.70
N TYR A 511 2.84 10.99 23.31
CA TYR A 511 2.54 11.32 21.92
C TYR A 511 3.78 11.13 21.04
N HIS A 512 4.90 11.76 21.37
CA HIS A 512 6.12 11.62 20.58
C HIS A 512 6.75 10.23 20.63
N ALA A 513 6.53 9.47 21.72
CA ALA A 513 6.91 8.06 21.79
C ALA A 513 6.02 7.16 20.89
N CYS A 514 4.76 7.54 20.71
CA CYS A 514 3.82 6.86 19.82
C CYS A 514 4.01 7.25 18.34
N ASP A 515 4.51 8.46 18.06
CA ASP A 515 4.75 9.00 16.71
C ASP A 515 6.03 8.45 16.03
N GLN A 516 6.65 7.40 16.58
CA GLN A 516 7.84 6.77 16.00
C GLN A 516 7.48 5.63 15.03
N GLU A 517 8.34 5.30 14.06
CA GLU A 517 8.03 4.25 13.06
C GLU A 517 8.26 2.80 13.55
N ILE A 518 9.31 2.53 14.34
CA ILE A 518 9.70 1.14 14.71
C ILE A 518 9.09 0.71 16.06
N HIS A 519 9.17 1.58 17.07
CA HIS A 519 8.76 1.26 18.45
C HIS A 519 7.68 2.24 18.90
N GLN A 520 6.48 2.07 18.34
CA GLN A 520 5.30 2.84 18.72
C GLN A 520 4.85 2.49 20.13
N ILE A 521 5.15 3.36 21.10
CA ILE A 521 4.67 3.21 22.47
C ILE A 521 3.41 4.06 22.63
N CYS A 522 2.27 3.50 22.21
CA CYS A 522 0.98 4.17 22.28
C CYS A 522 0.17 3.67 23.48
N ILE A 523 0.05 4.48 24.54
CA ILE A 523 -0.78 4.16 25.73
C ILE A 523 -2.30 4.32 25.46
N PHE A 524 -2.66 5.02 24.38
CA PHE A 524 -4.02 5.25 23.91
C PHE A 524 -4.02 5.41 22.38
N LYS A 525 -5.19 5.58 21.76
CA LYS A 525 -5.30 5.88 20.32
C LYS A 525 -4.46 7.11 19.95
N TYR A 526 -3.73 7.04 18.83
CA TYR A 526 -2.87 8.11 18.33
C TYR A 526 -3.57 9.48 18.29
N ASP A 527 -4.78 9.54 17.72
CA ASP A 527 -5.57 10.78 17.66
C ASP A 527 -5.87 11.38 19.04
N GLY A 528 -6.08 10.54 20.05
CA GLY A 528 -6.35 10.97 21.42
C GLY A 528 -5.08 11.47 22.12
N LEU A 529 -3.94 10.83 21.89
CA LEU A 529 -2.63 11.30 22.36
C LEU A 529 -2.27 12.65 21.74
N GLN A 530 -2.41 12.76 20.42
CA GLN A 530 -2.17 13.99 19.68
C GLN A 530 -3.07 15.12 20.19
N LEU A 531 -4.38 14.88 20.29
CA LEU A 531 -5.32 15.87 20.82
C LEU A 531 -4.94 16.34 22.23
N SER A 532 -4.52 15.40 23.09
CA SER A 532 -4.14 15.70 24.47
C SER A 532 -2.85 16.50 24.57
N ASP A 533 -1.87 16.24 23.71
CA ASP A 533 -0.63 17.02 23.60
C ASP A 533 -0.92 18.50 23.25
N PHE A 534 -1.72 18.75 22.20
CA PHE A 534 -2.11 20.11 21.81
C PHE A 534 -2.91 20.84 22.90
N ILE A 535 -3.90 20.18 23.50
CA ILE A 535 -4.70 20.76 24.60
C ILE A 535 -3.80 21.07 25.80
N GLY A 536 -2.90 20.15 26.17
CA GLY A 536 -1.97 20.31 27.29
C GLY A 536 -1.03 21.49 27.08
N SER A 537 -0.46 21.61 25.88
CA SER A 537 0.43 22.71 25.51
C SER A 537 -0.30 24.04 25.53
N TYR A 538 -1.46 24.15 24.88
CA TYR A 538 -2.23 25.41 24.82
C TYR A 538 -2.69 25.86 26.21
N SER A 539 -3.17 24.91 27.02
CA SER A 539 -3.60 25.19 28.39
C SER A 539 -2.43 25.64 29.27
N SER A 540 -1.22 25.08 29.07
CA SER A 540 -0.01 25.49 29.80
C SER A 540 0.37 26.95 29.52
N PHE A 541 0.22 27.42 28.29
CA PHE A 541 0.43 28.84 27.99
C PHE A 541 -0.62 29.75 28.65
N VAL A 542 -1.90 29.43 28.48
CA VAL A 542 -3.01 30.24 29.00
C VAL A 542 -2.96 30.32 30.53
N ILE A 543 -2.73 29.19 31.20
CA ILE A 543 -2.66 29.14 32.67
C ILE A 543 -1.47 29.96 33.18
N THR A 544 -0.29 29.85 32.54
CA THR A 544 0.91 30.60 32.95
C THR A 544 0.67 32.11 32.87
N LEU A 545 0.08 32.59 31.77
CA LEU A 545 -0.23 34.01 31.57
C LEU A 545 -1.25 34.52 32.59
N ILE A 546 -2.32 33.77 32.87
CA ILE A 546 -3.31 34.13 33.88
C ILE A 546 -2.68 34.10 35.28
N THR A 547 -1.78 33.15 35.58
CA THR A 547 -1.07 33.10 36.86
C THR A 547 -0.22 34.35 37.09
N MET A 548 0.38 34.92 36.03
CA MET A 548 1.12 36.19 36.07
C MET A 548 0.25 37.44 36.30
N SER A 549 -1.07 37.36 36.10
CA SER A 549 -1.98 38.49 36.33
C SER A 549 -2.17 38.80 37.83
N ILE A 550 -2.48 40.06 38.16
CA ILE A 550 -2.62 40.53 39.57
C ILE A 550 -4.10 40.65 39.94
N ILE A 551 -4.78 39.51 40.11
CA ILE A 551 -6.22 39.41 40.43
C ILE A 551 -6.50 38.39 41.56
N PRO A 552 -7.68 38.44 42.21
CA PRO A 552 -8.08 37.47 43.23
C PRO A 552 -8.09 36.02 42.73
N ARG A 553 -7.78 35.06 43.63
CA ARG A 553 -7.69 33.63 43.28
C ARG A 553 -8.97 33.03 42.72
N SER A 554 -10.13 33.47 43.20
CA SER A 554 -11.44 33.03 42.70
C SER A 554 -11.62 33.36 41.21
N ILE A 555 -11.22 34.58 40.81
CA ILE A 555 -11.28 35.01 39.41
C ILE A 555 -10.26 34.24 38.56
N LYS A 556 -9.05 33.98 39.07
CA LYS A 556 -8.07 33.13 38.36
C LYS A 556 -8.63 31.75 38.07
N ALA A 557 -9.23 31.09 39.06
CA ALA A 557 -9.83 29.77 38.89
C ALA A 557 -10.93 29.77 37.82
N PHE A 558 -11.80 30.80 37.82
CA PHE A 558 -12.80 30.97 36.77
C PHE A 558 -12.17 31.13 35.38
N LEU A 559 -11.18 32.01 35.24
CA LEU A 559 -10.48 32.24 33.96
C LEU A 559 -9.69 31.01 33.49
N PHE A 560 -9.15 30.20 34.41
CA PHE A 560 -8.50 28.94 34.07
C PHE A 560 -9.48 27.95 33.44
N ILE A 561 -10.66 27.77 34.03
CA ILE A 561 -11.69 26.88 33.48
C ILE A 561 -12.17 27.41 32.13
N LEU A 562 -12.45 28.71 32.01
CA LEU A 562 -12.86 29.33 30.76
C LEU A 562 -11.80 29.15 29.65
N GLY A 563 -10.53 29.39 29.99
CA GLY A 563 -9.40 29.22 29.08
C GLY A 563 -9.23 27.76 28.63
N LEU A 564 -9.37 26.81 29.56
CA LEU A 564 -9.31 25.37 29.26
C LEU A 564 -10.45 24.95 28.31
N LEU A 565 -11.69 25.37 28.59
CA LEU A 565 -12.84 25.08 27.72
C LEU A 565 -12.66 25.68 26.32
N THR A 566 -12.05 26.88 26.23
CA THR A 566 -11.73 27.50 24.95
C THR A 566 -10.64 26.74 24.19
N CYS A 567 -9.60 26.27 24.88
CA CYS A 567 -8.56 25.43 24.27
C CYS A 567 -9.15 24.12 23.72
N ILE A 568 -10.07 23.50 24.44
CA ILE A 568 -10.79 22.30 23.98
C ILE A 568 -11.62 22.63 22.74
N ALA A 569 -12.40 23.72 22.76
CA ALA A 569 -13.25 24.11 21.63
C ALA A 569 -12.44 24.42 20.35
N ILE A 570 -11.30 25.11 20.48
CA ILE A 570 -10.40 25.41 19.35
C ILE A 570 -9.89 24.09 18.73
N ASN A 571 -9.33 23.20 19.56
CA ASN A 571 -8.75 21.94 19.10
C ASN A 571 -9.80 20.95 18.57
N ALA A 572 -11.04 21.03 19.04
CA ALA A 572 -12.15 20.21 18.54
C ALA A 572 -12.62 20.62 17.13
N ARG A 573 -12.47 21.90 16.76
CA ARG A 573 -12.85 22.40 15.43
C ARG A 573 -11.76 22.10 14.39
N ASP A 574 -10.56 22.59 14.66
CA ASP A 574 -9.40 22.37 13.80
C ASP A 574 -8.11 22.55 14.63
N ARG A 575 -7.48 21.44 14.98
CA ARG A 575 -6.25 21.40 15.80
C ARG A 575 -5.01 21.89 15.04
N PHE A 576 -5.05 21.93 13.70
CA PHE A 576 -3.92 22.34 12.87
C PHE A 576 -3.94 23.83 12.53
N ASP A 577 -5.09 24.49 12.66
CA ASP A 577 -5.23 25.93 12.50
C ASP A 577 -4.71 26.67 13.76
N SER A 578 -3.45 27.10 13.70
CA SER A 578 -2.81 27.83 14.80
C SER A 578 -3.31 29.27 14.96
N LEU A 579 -4.10 29.82 14.03
CA LEU A 579 -4.53 31.23 14.07
C LEU A 579 -5.39 31.51 15.31
N GLN A 580 -6.34 30.62 15.60
CA GLN A 580 -7.25 30.76 16.74
C GLN A 580 -6.50 30.68 18.08
N PHE A 581 -5.47 29.84 18.14
CA PHE A 581 -4.59 29.76 19.30
C PHE A 581 -3.76 31.03 19.49
N VAL A 582 -3.14 31.55 18.42
CA VAL A 582 -2.39 32.81 18.46
C VAL A 582 -3.29 33.96 18.91
N ALA A 583 -4.54 34.01 18.44
CA ALA A 583 -5.52 34.99 18.90
C ALA A 583 -5.81 34.86 20.41
N LEU A 584 -6.05 33.63 20.91
CA LEU A 584 -6.24 33.37 22.34
C LEU A 584 -5.02 33.81 23.18
N MET A 585 -3.82 33.58 22.66
CA MET A 585 -2.57 34.00 23.31
C MET A 585 -2.45 35.52 23.40
N ILE A 586 -2.72 36.23 22.30
CA ILE A 586 -2.70 37.70 22.28
C ILE A 586 -3.73 38.28 23.26
N ILE A 587 -4.94 37.72 23.29
CA ILE A 587 -6.01 38.15 24.21
C ILE A 587 -5.57 37.95 25.66
N THR A 588 -5.06 36.76 25.99
CA THR A 588 -4.66 36.42 27.36
C THR A 588 -3.47 37.26 27.81
N PHE A 589 -2.47 37.47 26.93
CA PHE A 589 -1.32 38.32 27.21
C PHE A 589 -1.74 39.78 27.42
N SER A 590 -2.58 40.32 26.54
CA SER A 590 -3.10 41.68 26.64
C SER A 590 -3.86 41.87 27.95
N PHE A 591 -4.70 40.90 28.34
CA PHE A 591 -5.37 40.91 29.63
C PHE A 591 -4.38 40.98 30.80
N THR A 592 -3.34 40.15 30.81
CA THR A 592 -2.30 40.18 31.85
C THR A 592 -1.63 41.55 31.94
N ILE A 593 -1.26 42.17 30.82
CA ILE A 593 -0.68 43.52 30.78
C ILE A 593 -1.66 44.58 31.29
N ILE A 594 -2.94 44.51 30.90
CA ILE A 594 -3.97 45.43 31.40
C ILE A 594 -4.11 45.33 32.92
N THR A 595 -4.10 44.12 33.50
CA THR A 595 -4.16 43.98 34.97
C THR A 595 -2.97 44.64 35.67
N TRP A 596 -1.77 44.54 35.09
CA TRP A 596 -0.58 45.20 35.60
C TRP A 596 -0.71 46.73 35.54
N ILE A 597 -1.20 47.28 34.43
CA ILE A 597 -1.44 48.73 34.26
C ILE A 597 -2.47 49.24 35.27
N VAL A 598 -3.64 48.59 35.35
CA VAL A 598 -4.74 49.00 36.24
C VAL A 598 -4.30 48.98 37.71
N VAL A 599 -3.62 47.91 38.14
CA VAL A 599 -3.12 47.81 39.52
C VAL A 599 -2.00 48.83 39.76
N SER A 600 -1.16 49.11 38.77
CA SER A 600 -0.11 50.14 38.87
C SER A 600 -0.68 51.54 39.08
N ILE A 601 -1.74 51.88 38.32
CA ILE A 601 -2.47 53.14 38.46
C ILE A 601 -3.11 53.22 39.85
N LYS A 602 -3.85 52.18 40.26
CA LYS A 602 -4.56 52.15 41.55
C LYS A 602 -3.61 52.25 42.75
N LYS A 603 -2.45 51.59 42.69
CA LYS A 603 -1.44 51.59 43.78
C LYS A 603 -0.41 52.72 43.65
N ARG A 604 -0.46 53.54 42.59
CA ARG A 604 0.53 54.58 42.23
C ARG A 604 1.98 54.07 42.28
N ARG A 605 2.20 52.82 41.93
CA ARG A 605 3.51 52.14 41.93
C ARG A 605 3.55 51.12 40.80
N LEU A 606 4.66 51.03 40.09
CA LEU A 606 4.83 50.03 39.02
C LEU A 606 4.68 48.61 39.58
N GLN A 607 3.71 47.88 39.04
CA GLN A 607 3.41 46.49 39.33
C GLN A 607 3.40 45.71 38.01
N PRO A 608 4.17 44.61 37.89
CA PRO A 608 5.13 44.08 38.86
C PRO A 608 6.29 45.06 39.14
N SER A 609 6.91 44.95 40.32
CA SER A 609 8.05 45.81 40.69
C SER A 609 9.24 45.64 39.74
N ARG A 610 10.13 46.63 39.63
CA ARG A 610 11.33 46.54 38.77
C ARG A 610 12.16 45.26 39.01
N LYS A 611 12.29 44.82 40.25
CA LYS A 611 13.00 43.57 40.61
C LYS A 611 12.29 42.32 40.07
N GLN A 612 10.95 42.30 40.13
CA GLN A 612 10.15 41.20 39.58
C GLN A 612 10.16 41.21 38.05
N LEU A 613 10.15 42.38 37.42
CA LEU A 613 10.28 42.50 35.97
C LEU A 613 11.63 41.97 35.49
N LEU A 614 12.72 42.28 36.20
CA LEU A 614 14.05 41.72 35.93
C LEU A 614 14.08 40.19 36.08
N LEU A 615 13.31 39.62 37.02
CA LEU A 615 13.20 38.17 37.19
C LEU A 615 12.43 37.50 36.03
N ILE A 616 11.43 38.19 35.47
CA ILE A 616 10.59 37.70 34.36
C ILE A 616 11.31 37.83 33.01
N THR A 617 12.24 38.77 32.87
CA THR A 617 12.89 39.11 31.60
C THR A 617 13.60 37.90 30.94
N PRO A 618 14.37 37.06 31.64
CA PRO A 618 14.93 35.84 31.06
C PRO A 618 13.85 34.89 30.52
N GLY A 619 12.73 34.74 31.23
CA GLY A 619 11.59 33.94 30.78
C GLY A 619 11.00 34.48 29.47
N LEU A 620 10.83 35.79 29.35
CA LEU A 620 10.34 36.42 28.11
C LEU A 620 11.29 36.14 26.94
N VAL A 621 12.60 36.33 27.12
CA VAL A 621 13.60 36.06 26.08
C VAL A 621 13.54 34.60 25.63
N LEU A 622 13.49 33.65 26.58
CA LEU A 622 13.38 32.22 26.26
C LEU A 622 12.09 31.91 25.50
N SER A 623 10.94 32.43 25.95
CA SER A 623 9.64 32.18 25.31
C SER A 623 9.55 32.75 23.90
N ILE A 624 10.08 33.97 23.67
CA ILE A 624 10.11 34.60 22.34
C ILE A 624 11.03 33.80 21.42
N THR A 625 12.20 33.40 21.90
CA THR A 625 13.15 32.58 21.13
C THR A 625 12.53 31.24 20.76
N GLY A 626 11.85 30.57 21.70
CA GLY A 626 11.11 29.34 21.44
C GLY A 626 10.06 29.52 20.35
N ILE A 627 9.20 30.53 20.47
CA ILE A 627 8.15 30.80 19.48
C ILE A 627 8.74 31.08 18.09
N ILE A 628 9.85 31.83 18.00
CA ILE A 628 10.53 32.10 16.73
C ILE A 628 11.07 30.79 16.13
N LEU A 629 11.69 29.93 16.93
CA LEU A 629 12.19 28.64 16.45
C LEU A 629 11.07 27.78 15.87
N PHE A 630 9.94 27.70 16.57
CA PHE A 630 8.78 26.92 16.15
C PHE A 630 8.11 27.48 14.88
N VAL A 631 7.91 28.80 14.79
CA VAL A 631 7.16 29.42 13.68
C VAL A 631 8.01 29.63 12.43
N VAL A 632 9.30 29.92 12.60
CA VAL A 632 10.16 30.41 11.51
C VAL A 632 11.25 29.40 11.11
N VAL A 633 11.83 28.67 12.06
CA VAL A 633 13.04 27.87 11.85
C VAL A 633 12.77 26.38 11.66
N GLU A 634 11.66 25.88 12.24
CA GLU A 634 11.25 24.49 12.12
C GLU A 634 10.89 24.11 10.67
N THR A 635 11.44 22.98 10.22
CA THR A 635 11.25 22.37 8.90
C THR A 635 11.18 20.86 9.08
N ASP A 636 10.76 20.11 8.05
CA ASP A 636 10.64 18.65 8.15
C ASP A 636 11.97 17.94 8.43
N ASP A 637 13.09 18.48 7.92
CA ASP A 637 14.42 17.88 8.09
C ASP A 637 15.03 18.13 9.47
N ASN A 638 14.73 19.28 10.08
CA ASN A 638 15.28 19.71 11.36
C ASN A 638 14.30 19.58 12.54
N TYR A 639 13.07 19.14 12.27
CA TYR A 639 11.97 19.01 13.23
C TYR A 639 12.41 18.37 14.55
N TRP A 640 13.05 17.21 14.49
CA TRP A 640 13.37 16.41 15.68
C TRP A 640 14.30 17.07 16.71
N TYR A 641 15.06 18.10 16.34
CA TYR A 641 15.90 18.84 17.28
C TYR A 641 15.44 20.28 17.51
N ILE A 642 14.89 20.95 16.49
CA ILE A 642 14.31 22.30 16.65
C ILE A 642 13.06 22.26 17.53
N HIS A 643 12.18 21.28 17.32
CA HIS A 643 10.97 21.10 18.13
C HIS A 643 11.33 20.74 19.57
N SER A 644 12.30 19.84 19.77
CA SER A 644 12.83 19.52 21.09
C SER A 644 13.42 20.73 21.80
N LEU A 645 14.16 21.59 21.09
CA LEU A 645 14.69 22.82 21.64
C LEU A 645 13.55 23.79 22.03
N TRP A 646 12.49 23.87 21.23
CA TRP A 646 11.29 24.63 21.57
C TRP A 646 10.67 24.15 22.90
N HIS A 647 10.46 22.84 23.09
CA HIS A 647 9.96 22.29 24.35
C HIS A 647 10.82 22.70 25.55
N ILE A 648 12.16 22.57 25.42
CA ILE A 648 13.11 22.92 26.48
C ILE A 648 13.01 24.40 26.84
N LEU A 649 13.03 25.30 25.84
CA LEU A 649 12.95 26.74 26.05
C LEU A 649 11.62 27.15 26.69
N MET A 650 10.51 26.59 26.21
CA MET A 650 9.19 26.89 26.74
C MET A 650 9.02 26.41 28.18
N ALA A 651 9.39 25.17 28.48
CA ALA A 651 9.32 24.62 29.83
C ALA A 651 10.22 25.40 30.81
N THR A 652 11.42 25.78 30.36
CA THR A 652 12.36 26.58 31.17
C THR A 652 11.83 27.99 31.44
N SER A 653 11.13 28.61 30.47
CA SER A 653 10.56 29.95 30.64
C SER A 653 9.55 30.03 31.80
N ILE A 654 8.80 28.96 32.06
CA ILE A 654 7.78 28.90 33.12
C ILE A 654 8.40 29.13 34.51
N LEU A 655 9.64 28.69 34.73
CA LEU A 655 10.35 28.88 36.01
C LEU A 655 10.52 30.35 36.38
N PHE A 656 10.63 31.23 35.39
CA PHE A 656 10.75 32.68 35.56
C PHE A 656 9.40 33.38 35.69
N PHE A 657 8.34 32.77 35.16
CA PHE A 657 6.99 33.32 35.17
C PHE A 657 6.22 33.01 36.46
N LEU A 658 6.53 31.91 37.15
CA LEU A 658 5.82 31.51 38.37
C LEU A 658 6.07 32.49 39.53
N PRO A 659 5.04 33.18 40.04
CA PRO A 659 5.19 34.12 41.14
C PRO A 659 5.47 33.38 42.46
N LYS A 660 6.57 33.74 43.13
CA LYS A 660 6.85 33.29 44.50
C LYS A 660 5.71 33.68 45.43
N LYS A 661 5.17 32.70 46.16
CA LYS A 661 4.21 32.99 47.22
C LYS A 661 4.91 33.80 48.31
N ILE A 662 4.52 35.07 48.48
CA ILE A 662 4.93 35.87 49.65
C ILE A 662 4.38 35.14 50.87
N ARG A 663 5.28 34.70 51.76
CA ARG A 663 4.97 34.20 53.10
C ARG A 663 4.15 35.30 53.80
N GLN A 664 2.86 35.10 53.98
CA GLN A 664 2.08 35.91 54.92
C GLN A 664 2.50 35.51 56.33
N ASN A 665 3.64 36.04 56.79
CA ASN A 665 4.00 36.22 58.20
C ASN A 665 3.74 37.72 58.43
N THR A 666 2.86 38.26 59.28
CA THR A 666 2.33 37.94 60.63
C THR A 666 1.12 38.90 60.90
N PRO A 667 0.67 39.15 62.15
CA PRO A 667 -0.49 38.62 62.86
C PRO A 667 -1.72 39.58 62.89
N THR A 668 -2.85 39.10 63.44
CA THR A 668 -4.07 39.82 63.88
C THR A 668 -4.04 41.35 63.98
N GLU A 669 -4.89 42.02 63.18
CA GLU A 669 -5.60 43.28 63.52
C GLU A 669 -7.02 43.15 62.93
N ARG A 670 -8.03 42.78 63.73
CA ARG A 670 -8.97 43.69 64.41
C ARG A 670 -9.71 44.63 63.44
N PHE A 671 -10.86 44.15 62.94
CA PHE A 671 -12.00 45.03 62.65
C PHE A 671 -13.14 44.58 63.58
N SER A 672 -13.18 45.18 64.76
CA SER A 672 -14.39 45.28 65.58
C SER A 672 -15.12 46.54 65.16
N GLU A 673 -16.37 46.36 64.70
CA GLU A 673 -17.56 47.09 65.17
C GLU A 673 -17.55 48.63 65.10
N ILE A 674 -18.46 49.20 64.29
CA ILE A 674 -19.39 50.32 64.60
C ILE A 674 -20.26 50.51 63.34
N ASP A 675 -21.49 49.99 63.39
CA ASP A 675 -22.71 50.81 63.25
C ASP A 675 -23.95 49.95 63.47
N ARG A 676 -24.49 50.04 64.68
CA ARG A 676 -25.91 49.84 64.98
C ARG A 676 -26.43 51.15 65.55
N THR A 677 -27.59 51.61 65.08
CA THR A 677 -28.78 52.00 65.86
C THR A 677 -29.75 52.82 64.98
N PRO A 678 -31.04 52.97 65.34
CA PRO A 678 -31.92 52.04 66.07
C PRO A 678 -33.33 51.94 65.44
N PHE A 679 -34.12 50.92 65.79
CA PHE A 679 -35.55 51.10 66.12
C PHE A 679 -36.05 49.94 67.01
N HIS A 680 -36.72 50.34 68.09
CA HIS A 680 -37.56 49.59 69.05
C HIS A 680 -38.57 48.65 68.33
N SER A 681 -39.15 47.57 68.87
CA SER A 681 -39.56 47.20 70.25
C SER A 681 -40.00 45.72 70.32
N SER A 682 -39.77 45.06 71.47
CA SER A 682 -40.65 44.11 72.23
C SER A 682 -41.34 42.91 71.52
N VAL A 683 -41.58 41.70 72.07
CA VAL A 683 -41.43 41.01 73.37
C VAL A 683 -41.94 39.56 73.13
N GLY A 684 -41.44 38.57 73.90
CA GLY A 684 -42.04 37.24 74.11
C GLY A 684 -41.09 36.11 73.66
N VAL A 685 -40.25 35.48 74.50
CA VAL A 685 -40.50 34.61 75.69
C VAL A 685 -41.49 33.49 75.33
N ILE A 686 -41.08 32.22 75.23
CA ILE A 686 -41.03 31.19 76.31
C ILE A 686 -40.14 30.03 75.76
N ASN A 687 -38.99 29.67 76.36
CA ASN A 687 -38.74 28.55 77.31
C ASN A 687 -39.31 27.18 76.85
N GLN A 688 -38.75 25.98 76.99
CA GLN A 688 -37.60 25.30 77.61
C GLN A 688 -37.67 23.89 76.93
N GLY A 689 -36.60 23.16 76.60
CA GLY A 689 -35.73 22.45 77.54
C GLY A 689 -35.80 20.93 77.31
N ALA A 690 -34.64 20.28 77.50
CA ALA A 690 -34.42 18.88 77.91
C ALA A 690 -34.44 17.71 76.88
N ALA A 691 -33.24 17.13 76.74
CA ALA A 691 -32.87 15.71 77.00
C ALA A 691 -33.36 14.54 76.09
N ILE A 692 -32.40 14.05 75.27
CA ILE A 692 -31.90 12.66 75.01
C ILE A 692 -32.52 11.55 75.93
N PRO A 693 -32.84 10.28 75.50
CA PRO A 693 -31.99 9.30 74.77
C PRO A 693 -32.61 8.26 73.80
N LEU A 694 -31.70 7.63 73.03
CA LEU A 694 -31.58 6.22 72.56
C LEU A 694 -32.82 5.30 72.44
N ASP A 695 -33.01 4.67 71.26
CA ASP A 695 -32.82 3.22 70.96
C ASP A 695 -33.41 2.85 69.57
N GLN A 696 -32.62 2.23 68.68
CA GLN A 696 -32.66 0.83 68.20
C GLN A 696 -33.80 0.41 67.25
N GLN A 697 -33.36 -0.16 66.10
CA GLN A 697 -34.00 -1.16 65.23
C GLN A 697 -35.34 -0.77 64.57
N ASP A 698 -35.70 -1.14 63.33
CA ASP A 698 -35.31 -2.27 62.51
C ASP A 698 -35.83 -2.05 61.05
N ASN A 699 -35.24 -2.79 60.12
CA ASN A 699 -35.87 -3.40 58.92
C ASN A 699 -36.42 -2.56 57.73
N SER A 700 -35.65 -2.70 56.63
CA SER A 700 -36.01 -3.44 55.40
C SER A 700 -36.97 -2.85 54.35
N HIS A 701 -36.53 -3.03 53.08
CA HIS A 701 -37.29 -3.04 51.81
C HIS A 701 -37.92 -1.68 51.41
N GLU A 702 -37.91 -1.21 50.15
CA GLU A 702 -38.04 -1.89 48.86
C GLU A 702 -37.67 -0.90 47.73
N THR A 703 -37.07 -1.43 46.66
CA THR A 703 -37.18 -1.06 45.23
C THR A 703 -37.77 0.31 44.83
N HIS A 704 -36.98 1.10 44.08
CA HIS A 704 -37.14 1.23 42.62
C HIS A 704 -35.90 1.83 41.94
#